data_AF-A0A1M5PQ18-F1
#
_entry.id   AF-A0A1M5PQ18-F1
#
_cell.length_a   1.000
_cell.length_b   1.000
_cell.length_c   1.000
_cell.angle_alpha   90.00
_cell.angle_beta   90.00
_cell.angle_gamma   90.00
#
_symmetry.space_group_name_H-M   'P 1'
#
loop_
_entity.id
_entity.type
_entity.pdbx_description
1 polymer ?
#
loop_
_entity_poly.entity_id
_entity_poly.type
_entity_poly.pdbx_seq_one_letter_code
_entity_poly.pdbx_strand_id
1 'polypeptide(L)'
;MVKVERNHEVDCINWQKKLEILAGGDFSPYYKAWAWKKFLLEGDGEDLDLLVVMYYRMRDYQLAYYFAHLGWERKKNFFYRFYEVLSLLQLGYYEMAADIFWNSWERFCMELENIPVCAAEIMDMFVVFFFPSNSLPACIKEYYERNSNRPEVMLYALQEKILMSENSGQKKKLLDYIADILVYQLDGNRALYNHACTLIAVFDEKRRERYLSYVLEEGWLEPLVGEYIGERAWSLNNRDFIGTKKGLMPDKEKIRNQTKFYYQGLKDETFEIISYPWSYNAGSMHIVKVQDKVILFDLGDAAGESNGGLHMQDFLEANGINWEDLKAVFISHAHFDHWGSLGILKGKKIPVYLTEDTYNLIGKVDPSIFREINICLLREDRPVVIGDSISVEPFANGHIPGSVGFILEAEGKRLVYTGDFCLHDQFTVRGLDLSFLNRKPVDVLVMETTYGCKEANGLNYEDNRILLRRMVEELTEVGIKVLLPAFAIGRAQEIIAVLADMDHRVPVLLAGQAVPVFYYFVNRIAGFKERSSYVSVLSSNGVESNLILYPVIVASSGMLKRGTTSYHYLEKLLKRGKFAVIQTGYMEEDENISFIKAFNDYRLVWLKVNLSAHAGYEDLLHILEFLQPEKAVMVHGGGLEGF
;
A
#
# COMPACT_ATOMS: atom_id res chain seq x y z
N MET A 1 7.39 -11.88 -55.54
CA MET A 1 7.65 -13.07 -54.71
C MET A 1 8.99 -12.89 -54.03
N VAL A 2 9.00 -12.36 -52.81
CA VAL A 2 10.12 -12.50 -51.87
C VAL A 2 9.53 -13.23 -50.67
N LYS A 3 10.03 -14.44 -50.47
CA LYS A 3 9.61 -15.41 -49.47
C LYS A 3 10.10 -14.87 -48.12
N VAL A 4 9.20 -14.30 -47.32
CA VAL A 4 9.47 -14.07 -45.90
C VAL A 4 9.14 -15.39 -45.22
N GLU A 5 10.17 -16.10 -44.79
CA GLU A 5 10.03 -17.23 -43.87
C GLU A 5 9.38 -16.72 -42.58
N ARG A 6 8.08 -17.00 -42.43
CA ARG A 6 7.40 -17.01 -41.13
C ARG A 6 7.88 -18.25 -40.38
N ASN A 7 9.06 -18.18 -39.78
CA ASN A 7 9.46 -19.11 -38.74
C ASN A 7 9.45 -18.37 -37.41
N HIS A 8 8.30 -18.45 -36.76
CA HIS A 8 8.12 -18.90 -35.38
C HIS A 8 6.64 -18.66 -35.05
N GLU A 9 5.81 -19.60 -35.51
CA GLU A 9 4.59 -19.94 -34.78
C GLU A 9 5.01 -20.17 -33.33
N VAL A 10 4.65 -19.23 -32.46
CA VAL A 10 4.59 -19.46 -31.02
C VAL A 10 3.46 -20.45 -30.86
N ASP A 11 3.85 -21.71 -30.93
CA ASP A 11 3.02 -22.89 -30.75
C ASP A 11 2.14 -22.64 -29.52
N CYS A 12 0.84 -22.52 -29.79
CA CYS A 12 -0.20 -22.41 -28.80
C CYS A 12 0.06 -23.50 -27.77
N ILE A 13 0.28 -23.12 -26.52
CA ILE A 13 0.28 -24.07 -25.42
C ILE A 13 -0.99 -24.89 -25.57
N ASN A 14 -0.87 -26.18 -25.89
CA ASN A 14 -2.01 -27.09 -25.90
C ASN A 14 -2.72 -26.90 -24.56
N TRP A 15 -4.05 -26.71 -24.58
CA TRP A 15 -4.85 -26.55 -23.37
C TRP A 15 -4.51 -27.57 -22.27
N GLN A 16 -4.09 -28.77 -22.67
CA GLN A 16 -3.55 -29.79 -21.75
C GLN A 16 -2.31 -29.33 -20.97
N LYS A 17 -1.31 -28.72 -21.62
CA LYS A 17 -0.11 -28.18 -20.95
C LYS A 17 -0.44 -27.04 -20.00
N LYS A 18 -1.41 -26.18 -20.36
CA LYS A 18 -1.90 -25.14 -19.44
C LYS A 18 -2.53 -25.78 -18.19
N LEU A 19 -3.37 -26.80 -18.38
CA LEU A 19 -3.96 -27.55 -17.27
C LEU A 19 -2.91 -28.27 -16.43
N GLU A 20 -1.86 -28.83 -17.06
CA GLU A 20 -0.71 -29.41 -16.35
C GLU A 20 -0.03 -28.37 -15.46
N ILE A 21 0.27 -27.18 -15.98
CA ILE A 21 0.90 -26.11 -15.19
C ILE A 21 0.00 -25.67 -14.03
N LEU A 22 -1.30 -25.47 -14.27
CA LEU A 22 -2.27 -25.16 -13.22
C LEU A 22 -2.37 -26.28 -12.16
N ALA A 23 -2.22 -27.54 -12.58
CA ALA A 23 -2.23 -28.72 -11.71
C ALA A 23 -0.88 -29.03 -11.05
N GLY A 24 0.14 -28.18 -11.20
CA GLY A 24 1.46 -28.35 -10.57
C GLY A 24 2.55 -28.99 -11.43
N GLY A 25 2.43 -28.87 -12.76
CA GLY A 25 3.43 -29.29 -13.75
C GLY A 25 4.67 -28.38 -13.84
N ASP A 26 5.47 -28.57 -14.89
CA ASP A 26 6.75 -27.86 -15.06
C ASP A 26 6.58 -26.37 -15.44
N PHE A 27 7.24 -25.50 -14.69
CA PHE A 27 7.20 -24.05 -14.86
C PHE A 27 8.43 -23.56 -15.65
N SER A 28 8.34 -23.59 -16.98
CA SER A 28 9.41 -23.06 -17.83
C SER A 28 9.39 -21.52 -17.96
N PRO A 29 10.54 -20.83 -18.06
CA PRO A 29 10.60 -19.39 -18.31
C PRO A 29 9.89 -18.95 -19.59
N TYR A 30 9.81 -19.83 -20.59
CA TYR A 30 9.08 -19.57 -21.84
C TYR A 30 7.59 -19.38 -21.57
N TYR A 31 6.98 -20.17 -20.68
CA TYR A 31 5.57 -20.03 -20.32
C TYR A 31 5.31 -18.72 -19.59
N LYS A 32 6.24 -18.27 -18.75
CA LYS A 32 6.15 -16.99 -18.03
C LYS A 32 6.07 -15.84 -19.03
N ALA A 33 7.05 -15.77 -19.94
CA ALA A 33 7.11 -14.73 -20.97
C ALA A 33 5.90 -14.77 -21.92
N TRP A 34 5.44 -15.98 -22.27
CA TRP A 34 4.24 -16.17 -23.07
C TRP A 34 2.97 -15.68 -22.36
N ALA A 35 2.77 -16.07 -21.10
CA ALA A 35 1.59 -15.73 -20.29
C ALA A 35 1.49 -14.22 -20.10
N TRP A 36 2.61 -13.55 -19.79
CA TRP A 36 2.65 -12.09 -19.76
C TRP A 36 2.28 -11.48 -21.10
N LYS A 37 2.92 -11.92 -22.19
CA LYS A 37 2.64 -11.38 -23.51
C LYS A 37 1.16 -11.56 -23.88
N LYS A 38 0.57 -12.70 -23.55
CA LYS A 38 -0.84 -13.00 -23.79
C LYS A 38 -1.78 -12.19 -22.90
N PHE A 39 -1.56 -12.16 -21.60
CA PHE A 39 -2.28 -11.29 -20.65
C PHE A 39 -2.27 -9.84 -21.14
N LEU A 40 -1.12 -9.32 -21.57
CA LEU A 40 -0.99 -7.97 -22.09
C LEU A 40 -1.68 -7.79 -23.46
N LEU A 41 -1.64 -8.78 -24.35
CA LEU A 41 -2.21 -8.72 -25.70
C LEU A 41 -3.72 -9.00 -25.78
N GLU A 42 -4.27 -9.80 -24.87
CA GLU A 42 -5.62 -10.33 -24.97
C GLU A 42 -6.49 -9.96 -23.76
N GLY A 43 -5.89 -9.57 -22.63
CA GLY A 43 -6.61 -9.04 -21.45
C GLY A 43 -7.53 -10.04 -20.75
N ASP A 44 -7.50 -11.32 -21.15
CA ASP A 44 -8.35 -12.35 -20.59
C ASP A 44 -7.78 -12.84 -19.24
N GLY A 45 -8.67 -13.10 -18.29
CA GLY A 45 -8.28 -13.76 -17.05
C GLY A 45 -7.90 -15.24 -17.23
N GLU A 46 -8.09 -15.83 -18.41
CA GLU A 46 -7.53 -17.15 -18.75
C GLU A 46 -6.00 -17.18 -18.85
N ASP A 47 -5.29 -16.05 -18.92
CA ASP A 47 -3.82 -16.06 -18.75
C ASP A 47 -3.41 -15.52 -17.38
N LEU A 48 -4.35 -14.83 -16.72
CA LEU A 48 -4.17 -14.34 -15.37
C LEU A 48 -4.16 -15.46 -14.33
N ASP A 49 -4.96 -16.51 -14.52
CA ASP A 49 -4.91 -17.72 -13.69
C ASP A 49 -3.52 -18.38 -13.75
N LEU A 50 -2.93 -18.48 -14.94
CA LEU A 50 -1.60 -19.00 -15.17
C LEU A 50 -0.55 -18.13 -14.49
N LEU A 51 -0.60 -16.80 -14.67
CA LEU A 51 0.32 -15.87 -14.00
C LEU A 51 0.25 -16.02 -12.47
N VAL A 52 -0.94 -16.17 -11.89
CA VAL A 52 -1.13 -16.40 -10.46
C VAL A 52 -0.41 -17.68 -9.99
N VAL A 53 -0.70 -18.82 -10.60
CA VAL A 53 -0.08 -20.11 -10.19
C VAL A 53 1.42 -20.07 -10.40
N MET A 54 1.87 -19.59 -11.56
CA MET A 54 3.29 -19.53 -11.90
C MET A 54 4.07 -18.73 -10.86
N TYR A 55 3.62 -17.52 -10.54
CA TYR A 55 4.32 -16.68 -9.56
C TYR A 55 4.24 -17.24 -8.15
N TYR A 56 3.11 -17.82 -7.76
CA TYR A 56 3.00 -18.47 -6.46
C TYR A 56 4.02 -19.61 -6.31
N ARG A 57 4.18 -20.44 -7.35
CA ARG A 57 5.08 -21.59 -7.36
C ARG A 57 6.55 -21.22 -7.53
N MET A 58 6.83 -20.13 -8.22
CA MET A 58 8.15 -19.49 -8.25
C MET A 58 8.48 -18.74 -6.95
N ARG A 59 7.57 -18.74 -5.96
CA ARG A 59 7.70 -18.06 -4.66
C ARG A 59 7.80 -16.53 -4.78
N ASP A 60 7.24 -15.99 -5.84
CA ASP A 60 7.01 -14.56 -6.03
C ASP A 60 5.61 -14.20 -5.53
N TYR A 61 5.46 -14.23 -4.20
CA TYR A 61 4.15 -14.07 -3.58
C TYR A 61 3.57 -12.66 -3.78
N GLN A 62 4.40 -11.64 -4.03
CA GLN A 62 3.93 -10.29 -4.34
C GLN A 62 3.23 -10.23 -5.71
N LEU A 63 3.83 -10.78 -6.78
CA LEU A 63 3.15 -10.83 -8.09
C LEU A 63 1.97 -11.80 -8.06
N ALA A 64 2.10 -12.93 -7.38
CA ALA A 64 0.99 -13.87 -7.21
C ALA A 64 -0.21 -13.20 -6.52
N TYR A 65 0.01 -12.50 -5.40
CA TYR A 65 -1.00 -11.70 -4.72
C TYR A 65 -1.61 -10.65 -5.66
N TYR A 66 -0.77 -9.89 -6.37
CA TYR A 66 -1.25 -8.83 -7.27
C TYR A 66 -2.18 -9.37 -8.35
N PHE A 67 -1.77 -10.43 -9.05
CA PHE A 67 -2.58 -11.01 -10.12
C PHE A 67 -3.83 -11.70 -9.59
N ALA A 68 -3.74 -12.31 -8.40
CA ALA A 68 -4.88 -12.88 -7.72
C ALA A 68 -5.89 -11.78 -7.38
N HIS A 69 -5.45 -10.70 -6.76
CA HIS A 69 -6.30 -9.56 -6.46
C HIS A 69 -6.96 -8.98 -7.72
N LEU A 70 -6.17 -8.71 -8.77
CA LEU A 70 -6.66 -8.21 -10.05
C LEU A 70 -7.70 -9.17 -10.68
N GLY A 71 -7.46 -10.48 -10.60
CA GLY A 71 -8.37 -11.49 -11.12
C GLY A 71 -9.67 -11.56 -10.34
N TRP A 72 -9.61 -11.40 -9.03
CA TRP A 72 -10.79 -11.27 -8.19
C TRP A 72 -11.58 -10.01 -8.54
N GLU A 73 -10.94 -8.86 -8.72
CA GLU A 73 -11.63 -7.61 -9.09
C GLU A 73 -12.38 -7.75 -10.42
N ARG A 74 -11.76 -8.39 -11.41
CA ARG A 74 -12.33 -8.56 -12.76
C ARG A 74 -13.38 -9.66 -12.87
N LYS A 75 -13.09 -10.86 -12.35
CA LYS A 75 -13.90 -12.07 -12.59
C LYS A 75 -14.71 -12.51 -11.37
N LYS A 76 -14.37 -12.01 -10.18
CA LYS A 76 -14.98 -12.41 -8.90
C LYS A 76 -15.04 -13.94 -8.76
N ASN A 77 -14.01 -14.67 -9.18
CA ASN A 77 -13.91 -16.13 -9.08
C ASN A 77 -13.10 -16.53 -7.83
N PHE A 78 -13.53 -17.56 -7.09
CA PHE A 78 -12.86 -17.96 -5.86
C PHE A 78 -11.42 -18.44 -6.06
N PHE A 79 -11.06 -19.02 -7.20
CA PHE A 79 -9.68 -19.39 -7.55
C PHE A 79 -8.69 -18.25 -7.23
N TYR A 80 -9.08 -17.01 -7.55
CA TYR A 80 -8.26 -15.84 -7.27
C TYR A 80 -8.22 -15.49 -5.78
N ARG A 81 -9.35 -15.57 -5.05
CA ARG A 81 -9.34 -15.37 -3.58
C ARG A 81 -8.47 -16.39 -2.87
N PHE A 82 -8.46 -17.63 -3.35
CA PHE A 82 -7.64 -18.70 -2.79
C PHE A 82 -6.15 -18.34 -2.85
N TYR A 83 -5.64 -18.00 -4.04
CA TYR A 83 -4.24 -17.61 -4.19
C TYR A 83 -3.91 -16.25 -3.58
N GLU A 84 -4.87 -15.35 -3.46
CA GLU A 84 -4.70 -14.10 -2.71
C GLU A 84 -4.44 -14.39 -1.22
N VAL A 85 -5.28 -15.23 -0.60
CA VAL A 85 -5.11 -15.67 0.79
C VAL A 85 -3.78 -16.39 0.98
N LEU A 86 -3.47 -17.38 0.13
CA LEU A 86 -2.21 -18.10 0.20
C LEU A 86 -0.99 -17.18 0.05
N SER A 87 -1.03 -16.23 -0.87
CA SER A 87 0.08 -15.29 -1.07
C SER A 87 0.24 -14.39 0.14
N LEU A 88 -0.85 -13.89 0.73
CA LEU A 88 -0.80 -13.09 1.97
C LEU A 88 -0.23 -13.89 3.14
N LEU A 89 -0.59 -15.16 3.28
CA LEU A 89 -0.02 -16.06 4.29
C LEU A 89 1.50 -16.20 4.14
N GLN A 90 1.98 -16.40 2.92
CA GLN A 90 3.41 -16.51 2.62
C GLN A 90 4.16 -15.17 2.78
N LEU A 91 3.47 -14.04 2.64
CA LEU A 91 4.00 -12.69 2.88
C LEU A 91 3.92 -12.26 4.36
N GLY A 92 3.30 -13.06 5.23
CA GLY A 92 3.14 -12.78 6.67
C GLY A 92 1.95 -11.88 7.03
N TYR A 93 1.02 -11.62 6.12
CA TYR A 93 -0.19 -10.81 6.32
C TYR A 93 -1.35 -11.62 6.88
N TYR A 94 -1.16 -12.24 8.05
CA TYR A 94 -2.09 -13.25 8.59
C TYR A 94 -3.50 -12.72 8.88
N GLU A 95 -3.64 -11.55 9.50
CA GLU A 95 -4.97 -11.00 9.82
C GLU A 95 -5.75 -10.66 8.54
N MET A 96 -5.09 -10.03 7.57
CA MET A 96 -5.71 -9.72 6.27
C MET A 96 -6.10 -11.00 5.52
N ALA A 97 -5.23 -12.01 5.54
CA ALA A 97 -5.52 -13.30 4.93
C ALA A 97 -6.73 -13.97 5.62
N ALA A 98 -6.79 -13.93 6.95
CA ALA A 98 -7.91 -14.46 7.74
C ALA A 98 -9.21 -13.72 7.41
N ASP A 99 -9.19 -12.38 7.38
CA ASP A 99 -10.34 -11.56 7.02
C ASP A 99 -10.88 -11.94 5.64
N ILE A 100 -10.02 -12.00 4.62
CA ILE A 100 -10.44 -12.35 3.25
C ILE A 100 -10.98 -13.77 3.19
N PHE A 101 -10.32 -14.71 3.86
CA PHE A 101 -10.70 -16.11 3.91
C PHE A 101 -12.07 -16.30 4.55
N TRP A 102 -12.27 -15.78 5.77
CA TRP A 102 -13.52 -15.95 6.52
C TRP A 102 -14.70 -15.24 5.85
N ASN A 103 -14.47 -14.05 5.28
CA ASN A 103 -15.50 -13.35 4.53
C ASN A 103 -15.89 -14.06 3.22
N SER A 104 -15.04 -14.95 2.72
CA SER A 104 -15.27 -15.71 1.48
C SER A 104 -15.60 -17.19 1.74
N TRP A 105 -15.75 -17.60 3.00
CA TRP A 105 -15.83 -19.01 3.43
C TRP A 105 -16.98 -19.80 2.81
N GLU A 106 -18.19 -19.23 2.78
CA GLU A 106 -19.35 -19.96 2.22
C GLU A 106 -19.12 -20.27 0.74
N ARG A 107 -18.60 -19.29 0.01
CA ARG A 107 -18.28 -19.43 -1.40
C ARG A 107 -17.14 -20.42 -1.65
N PHE A 108 -16.13 -20.42 -0.78
CA PHE A 108 -15.07 -21.42 -0.82
C PHE A 108 -15.62 -22.84 -0.80
N CYS A 109 -16.50 -23.13 0.16
CA CYS A 109 -17.09 -24.46 0.32
C CYS A 109 -17.92 -24.89 -0.90
N MET A 110 -18.55 -23.94 -1.60
CA MET A 110 -19.34 -24.22 -2.80
C MET A 110 -18.48 -24.53 -4.03
N GLU A 111 -17.37 -23.81 -4.20
CA GLU A 111 -16.58 -23.86 -5.43
C GLU A 111 -15.38 -24.82 -5.34
N LEU A 112 -14.97 -25.24 -4.14
CA LEU A 112 -13.78 -26.05 -3.86
C LEU A 112 -13.49 -27.18 -4.86
N GLU A 113 -14.47 -28.04 -5.12
CA GLU A 113 -14.33 -29.21 -6.01
C GLU A 113 -13.98 -28.81 -7.46
N ASN A 114 -14.25 -27.56 -7.84
CA ASN A 114 -14.05 -27.02 -9.18
C ASN A 114 -12.82 -26.12 -9.30
N ILE A 115 -12.04 -25.95 -8.22
CA ILE A 115 -10.83 -25.13 -8.24
C ILE A 115 -9.66 -26.00 -8.70
N PRO A 116 -8.95 -25.63 -9.78
CA PRO A 116 -7.75 -26.34 -10.24
C PRO A 116 -6.56 -25.99 -9.34
N VAL A 117 -6.54 -26.52 -8.12
CA VAL A 117 -5.46 -26.35 -7.12
C VAL A 117 -5.00 -27.70 -6.60
N CYS A 118 -3.75 -27.78 -6.13
CA CYS A 118 -3.22 -29.03 -5.61
C CYS A 118 -3.60 -29.23 -4.13
N ALA A 119 -3.58 -30.50 -3.72
CA ALA A 119 -3.77 -30.92 -2.34
C ALA A 119 -2.94 -30.14 -1.31
N ALA A 120 -1.66 -29.90 -1.62
CA ALA A 120 -0.73 -29.21 -0.72
C ALA A 120 -1.16 -27.77 -0.44
N GLU A 121 -1.57 -27.02 -1.46
CA GLU A 121 -2.01 -25.62 -1.32
C GLU A 121 -3.28 -25.52 -0.46
N ILE A 122 -4.21 -26.46 -0.62
CA ILE A 122 -5.41 -26.52 0.22
C ILE A 122 -4.97 -26.75 1.68
N MET A 123 -4.08 -27.71 1.92
CA MET A 123 -3.57 -28.00 3.26
C MET A 123 -2.86 -26.81 3.89
N ASP A 124 -2.00 -26.10 3.15
CA ASP A 124 -1.27 -24.92 3.65
C ASP A 124 -2.22 -23.87 4.23
N MET A 125 -3.35 -23.61 3.56
CA MET A 125 -4.36 -22.67 4.04
C MET A 125 -5.06 -23.15 5.32
N PHE A 126 -5.33 -24.46 5.42
CA PHE A 126 -5.97 -25.06 6.60
C PHE A 126 -5.07 -25.11 7.83
N VAL A 127 -3.76 -25.35 7.63
CA VAL A 127 -2.77 -25.37 8.71
C VAL A 127 -2.75 -24.03 9.44
N VAL A 128 -2.76 -22.93 8.69
CA VAL A 128 -2.56 -21.60 9.26
C VAL A 128 -3.78 -21.08 10.01
N PHE A 129 -5.00 -21.41 9.57
CA PHE A 129 -6.23 -20.87 10.17
C PHE A 129 -6.88 -21.73 11.27
N PHE A 130 -6.22 -22.77 11.80
CA PHE A 130 -6.07 -22.83 13.27
C PHE A 130 -7.32 -22.66 14.16
N PHE A 131 -8.19 -23.65 14.40
CA PHE A 131 -9.35 -23.50 15.29
C PHE A 131 -9.01 -24.02 16.73
N PRO A 132 -9.79 -23.83 17.82
CA PRO A 132 -9.39 -24.32 19.17
C PRO A 132 -10.20 -25.50 19.76
N SER A 133 -9.55 -26.33 20.60
CA SER A 133 -9.89 -27.73 20.99
C SER A 133 -10.71 -27.99 22.28
N ASN A 134 -11.10 -26.98 23.05
CA ASN A 134 -11.34 -27.19 24.50
C ASN A 134 -12.77 -27.57 24.93
N SER A 135 -13.58 -28.20 24.07
CA SER A 135 -15.03 -28.37 24.34
C SER A 135 -15.59 -29.76 23.99
N LEU A 136 -14.82 -30.84 24.10
CA LEU A 136 -15.36 -32.18 23.80
C LEU A 136 -16.37 -32.65 24.87
N PRO A 137 -17.59 -33.12 24.47
CA PRO A 137 -18.56 -33.70 25.39
C PRO A 137 -18.05 -34.99 26.06
N ALA A 138 -18.44 -35.22 27.33
CA ALA A 138 -17.96 -36.36 28.14
C ALA A 138 -18.21 -37.74 27.50
N CYS A 139 -19.27 -37.89 26.71
CA CYS A 139 -19.58 -39.13 25.99
C CYS A 139 -18.58 -39.46 24.87
N ILE A 140 -17.96 -38.44 24.26
CA ILE A 140 -16.92 -38.62 23.23
C ILE A 140 -15.59 -38.97 23.89
N LYS A 141 -15.31 -38.42 25.07
CA LYS A 141 -14.13 -38.78 25.88
C LYS A 141 -14.18 -40.26 26.32
N GLU A 142 -15.34 -40.73 26.77
CA GLU A 142 -15.55 -42.15 27.11
C GLU A 142 -15.49 -43.10 25.90
N TYR A 143 -15.97 -42.65 24.74
CA TYR A 143 -15.85 -43.42 23.48
C TYR A 143 -14.38 -43.56 23.05
N TYR A 144 -13.57 -42.52 23.26
CA TYR A 144 -12.14 -42.52 22.97
C TYR A 144 -11.35 -43.47 23.87
N GLU A 145 -11.61 -43.45 25.19
CA GLU A 145 -10.99 -44.35 26.16
C GLU A 145 -11.30 -45.82 25.88
N ARG A 146 -12.53 -46.13 25.41
CA ARG A 146 -12.96 -47.50 25.06
C ARG A 146 -12.38 -48.06 23.75
N ASN A 147 -11.91 -47.21 22.84
CA ASN A 147 -11.52 -47.62 21.48
C ASN A 147 -10.03 -47.40 21.15
N SER A 148 -9.25 -46.95 22.13
CA SER A 148 -7.81 -46.64 22.05
C SER A 148 -6.86 -47.83 21.75
N ASN A 149 -7.35 -49.08 21.76
CA ASN A 149 -6.57 -50.29 21.47
C ASN A 149 -6.64 -50.78 20.01
N ARG A 150 -7.15 -49.98 19.07
CA ARG A 150 -7.17 -50.33 17.63
C ARG A 150 -6.12 -49.51 16.86
N PRO A 151 -5.16 -50.14 16.14
CA PRO A 151 -4.00 -49.40 15.63
C PRO A 151 -4.19 -48.48 14.42
N GLU A 152 -5.35 -48.39 13.74
CA GLU A 152 -5.32 -47.89 12.35
C GLU A 152 -6.39 -46.90 11.89
N VAL A 153 -7.22 -46.32 12.77
CA VAL A 153 -8.09 -45.23 12.30
C VAL A 153 -8.23 -44.13 13.34
N MET A 154 -7.47 -43.06 13.18
CA MET A 154 -7.73 -41.77 13.83
C MET A 154 -7.69 -40.65 12.78
N LEU A 155 -8.81 -40.47 12.09
CA LEU A 155 -9.16 -39.22 11.43
C LEU A 155 -9.48 -38.19 12.53
N TYR A 156 -8.70 -37.12 12.63
CA TYR A 156 -8.95 -36.06 13.61
C TYR A 156 -9.82 -34.94 13.04
N ALA A 157 -10.79 -34.58 13.87
CA ALA A 157 -11.91 -33.68 13.62
C ALA A 157 -11.51 -32.20 13.61
N LEU A 158 -12.06 -31.47 12.64
CA LEU A 158 -12.00 -30.01 12.56
C LEU A 158 -12.77 -29.37 13.74
N GLN A 159 -12.17 -28.35 14.36
CA GLN A 159 -12.64 -27.78 15.62
C GLN A 159 -13.80 -26.77 15.47
N GLU A 160 -14.48 -26.51 16.58
CA GLU A 160 -15.94 -26.35 16.60
C GLU A 160 -16.48 -24.93 16.75
N LYS A 161 -15.66 -23.90 16.96
CA LYS A 161 -16.23 -22.54 17.15
C LYS A 161 -16.80 -21.89 15.87
N ILE A 162 -16.48 -22.42 14.70
CA ILE A 162 -17.04 -21.97 13.40
C ILE A 162 -18.17 -22.93 12.92
N LEU A 163 -18.42 -24.01 13.65
CA LEU A 163 -19.46 -25.02 13.34
C LEU A 163 -20.88 -24.62 13.78
N MET A 164 -21.07 -23.49 14.49
CA MET A 164 -22.36 -23.09 15.05
C MET A 164 -23.35 -22.40 14.07
N SER A 165 -23.00 -22.18 12.78
CA SER A 165 -23.96 -21.59 11.81
C SER A 165 -24.76 -22.65 11.03
N GLU A 166 -26.05 -22.35 10.80
CA GLU A 166 -27.14 -23.25 10.37
C GLU A 166 -27.00 -23.88 8.97
N ASN A 167 -25.97 -23.55 8.18
CA ASN A 167 -25.73 -24.13 6.84
C ASN A 167 -24.80 -25.37 6.90
N SER A 168 -25.37 -26.55 7.19
CA SER A 168 -24.65 -27.81 7.44
C SER A 168 -24.15 -28.57 6.19
N GLY A 169 -24.75 -28.34 5.02
CA GLY A 169 -24.47 -29.14 3.81
C GLY A 169 -23.15 -28.83 3.10
N GLN A 170 -22.79 -27.56 2.98
CA GLN A 170 -21.56 -27.14 2.27
C GLN A 170 -20.30 -27.43 3.09
N LYS A 171 -20.41 -27.32 4.43
CA LYS A 171 -19.33 -27.64 5.37
C LYS A 171 -18.90 -29.10 5.24
N LYS A 172 -19.87 -30.03 5.16
CA LYS A 172 -19.59 -31.46 5.03
C LYS A 172 -18.82 -31.80 3.74
N LYS A 173 -19.19 -31.21 2.61
CA LYS A 173 -18.50 -31.42 1.32
C LYS A 173 -17.02 -31.08 1.35
N LEU A 174 -16.67 -29.96 2.00
CA LEU A 174 -15.28 -29.54 2.15
C LEU A 174 -14.47 -30.53 3.02
N LEU A 175 -15.06 -31.03 4.10
CA LEU A 175 -14.41 -32.05 4.93
C LEU A 175 -14.22 -33.37 4.19
N ASP A 176 -15.24 -33.78 3.44
CA ASP A 176 -15.19 -34.98 2.59
C ASP A 176 -14.09 -34.81 1.52
N TYR A 177 -13.97 -33.65 0.89
CA TYR A 177 -12.92 -33.35 -0.11
C TYR A 177 -11.50 -33.33 0.49
N ILE A 178 -11.30 -32.70 1.66
CA ILE A 178 -10.02 -32.72 2.36
C ILE A 178 -9.66 -34.15 2.77
N ALA A 179 -10.64 -34.91 3.26
CA ALA A 179 -10.46 -36.32 3.63
C ALA A 179 -10.11 -37.16 2.39
N ASP A 180 -10.77 -36.96 1.26
CA ASP A 180 -10.47 -37.63 -0.01
C ASP A 180 -9.07 -37.29 -0.51
N ILE A 181 -8.64 -36.03 -0.41
CA ILE A 181 -7.28 -35.60 -0.75
C ILE A 181 -6.24 -36.26 0.14
N LEU A 182 -6.47 -36.26 1.47
CA LEU A 182 -5.60 -36.95 2.41
C LEU A 182 -5.54 -38.44 2.05
N VAL A 183 -6.68 -39.10 1.91
CA VAL A 183 -6.77 -40.53 1.59
C VAL A 183 -6.08 -40.87 0.27
N TYR A 184 -6.21 -40.04 -0.77
CA TYR A 184 -5.61 -40.27 -2.09
C TYR A 184 -4.10 -39.99 -2.13
N GLN A 185 -3.61 -38.99 -1.41
CA GLN A 185 -2.19 -38.58 -1.44
C GLN A 185 -1.31 -39.23 -0.36
N LEU A 186 -1.90 -39.68 0.76
CA LEU A 186 -1.18 -40.41 1.81
C LEU A 186 -0.60 -41.75 1.30
N ASP A 187 -1.07 -42.24 0.14
CA ASP A 187 -0.57 -43.47 -0.49
C ASP A 187 0.70 -43.25 -1.34
N GLY A 188 1.15 -42.00 -1.57
CA GLY A 188 2.27 -41.72 -2.48
C GLY A 188 3.19 -40.55 -2.13
N ASN A 189 2.75 -39.58 -1.32
CA ASN A 189 3.53 -38.35 -1.05
C ASN A 189 3.83 -38.16 0.45
N ARG A 190 5.07 -38.52 0.86
CA ARG A 190 5.53 -38.47 2.26
C ARG A 190 5.55 -37.05 2.85
N ALA A 191 5.64 -36.00 2.04
CA ALA A 191 5.62 -34.61 2.52
C ALA A 191 4.25 -34.22 3.07
N LEU A 192 3.17 -34.60 2.39
CA LEU A 192 1.80 -34.34 2.84
C LEU A 192 1.44 -35.19 4.07
N TYR A 193 1.93 -36.44 4.10
CA TYR A 193 1.87 -37.29 5.30
C TYR A 193 2.50 -36.59 6.50
N ASN A 194 3.69 -36.02 6.34
CA ASN A 194 4.39 -35.32 7.43
C ASN A 194 3.65 -34.05 7.88
N HIS A 195 3.13 -33.23 6.96
CA HIS A 195 2.35 -32.03 7.30
C HIS A 195 1.03 -32.35 8.01
N ALA A 196 0.29 -33.34 7.51
CA ALA A 196 -0.91 -33.86 8.16
C ALA A 196 -0.57 -34.46 9.54
N CYS A 197 0.55 -35.17 9.69
CA CYS A 197 1.02 -35.67 10.98
C CYS A 197 1.38 -34.53 11.95
N THR A 198 1.92 -33.40 11.47
CA THR A 198 2.20 -32.21 12.30
C THR A 198 0.91 -31.56 12.80
N LEU A 199 -0.14 -31.49 11.98
CA LEU A 199 -1.48 -31.03 12.39
C LEU A 199 -2.14 -31.96 13.42
N ILE A 200 -1.92 -33.26 13.27
CA ILE A 200 -2.50 -34.31 14.12
C ILE A 200 -1.74 -34.46 15.45
N ALA A 201 -0.44 -34.13 15.48
CA ALA A 201 0.41 -34.27 16.64
C ALA A 201 0.44 -32.99 17.49
N VAL A 202 -0.44 -32.92 18.50
CA VAL A 202 -0.10 -32.21 19.74
C VAL A 202 1.07 -32.99 20.37
N PHE A 203 2.29 -32.47 20.25
CA PHE A 203 3.49 -33.14 20.73
C PHE A 203 3.60 -33.10 22.25
N ASP A 204 3.91 -34.25 22.87
CA ASP A 204 4.69 -34.22 24.12
C ASP A 204 6.17 -33.95 23.80
N GLU A 205 6.90 -33.42 24.78
CA GLU A 205 8.30 -32.97 24.64
C GLU A 205 9.24 -34.02 24.00
N LYS A 206 9.01 -35.33 24.26
CA LYS A 206 9.85 -36.42 23.76
C LYS A 206 9.60 -36.76 22.30
N ARG A 207 8.37 -36.64 21.83
CA ARG A 207 8.02 -36.89 20.41
C ARG A 207 8.46 -35.73 19.52
N ARG A 208 8.46 -34.51 20.06
CA ARG A 208 8.99 -33.32 19.39
C ARG A 208 10.48 -33.46 19.08
N GLU A 209 11.30 -33.84 20.06
CA GLU A 209 12.76 -33.99 19.85
C GLU A 209 13.10 -35.03 18.77
N ARG A 210 12.34 -36.12 18.71
CA ARG A 210 12.54 -37.20 17.74
C ARG A 210 12.09 -36.84 16.33
N TYR A 211 11.05 -36.02 16.20
CA TYR A 211 10.60 -35.46 14.93
C TYR A 211 11.60 -34.41 14.43
N LEU A 212 12.01 -33.48 15.30
CA LEU A 212 13.01 -32.46 14.97
C LEU A 212 14.36 -33.08 14.60
N SER A 213 14.81 -34.15 15.29
CA SER A 213 16.04 -34.85 14.93
C SER A 213 15.96 -35.46 13.53
N TYR A 214 14.82 -36.06 13.17
CA TYR A 214 14.61 -36.64 11.83
C TYR A 214 14.54 -35.59 10.72
N VAL A 215 13.88 -34.45 10.96
CA VAL A 215 13.76 -33.35 10.00
C VAL A 215 15.12 -32.67 9.77
N LEU A 216 15.91 -32.50 10.84
CA LEU A 216 17.25 -31.91 10.78
C LEU A 216 18.31 -32.86 10.17
N GLU A 217 18.22 -34.18 10.41
CA GLU A 217 19.16 -35.17 9.86
C GLU A 217 18.96 -35.43 8.36
N GLU A 218 17.73 -35.32 7.84
CA GLU A 218 17.41 -35.61 6.44
C GLU A 218 17.41 -34.37 5.52
N GLY A 219 17.71 -33.18 6.05
CA GLY A 219 17.93 -31.97 5.24
C GLY A 219 16.69 -31.29 4.66
N TRP A 220 15.49 -31.59 5.16
CA TRP A 220 14.23 -30.99 4.70
C TRP A 220 13.96 -29.68 5.44
N LEU A 221 14.56 -28.59 4.96
CA LEU A 221 14.27 -27.23 5.40
C LEU A 221 13.11 -26.66 4.59
N GLU A 222 11.89 -26.71 5.13
CA GLU A 222 10.89 -25.70 4.80
C GLU A 222 11.17 -24.47 5.68
N PRO A 223 11.60 -23.31 5.12
CA PRO A 223 12.27 -22.29 5.92
C PRO A 223 11.42 -21.47 6.90
N LEU A 224 10.13 -21.75 7.10
CA LEU A 224 9.23 -20.76 7.74
C LEU A 224 8.30 -21.24 8.88
N VAL A 225 8.28 -22.53 9.24
CA VAL A 225 7.33 -23.01 10.29
C VAL A 225 8.04 -23.39 11.60
N GLY A 226 9.35 -23.21 11.68
CA GLY A 226 10.20 -23.79 12.73
C GLY A 226 10.79 -22.81 13.74
N GLU A 227 9.99 -22.02 14.47
CA GLU A 227 10.43 -21.52 15.78
C GLU A 227 9.39 -21.79 16.88
N TYR A 228 9.91 -22.32 17.97
CA TYR A 228 9.24 -22.94 19.11
C TYR A 228 8.29 -22.00 19.88
N ILE A 229 7.01 -22.37 20.02
CA ILE A 229 6.07 -21.66 20.92
C ILE A 229 5.49 -22.66 21.93
N GLY A 230 5.96 -22.52 23.17
CA GLY A 230 5.51 -23.29 24.33
C GLY A 230 4.10 -22.90 24.80
N GLU A 231 3.59 -23.71 25.73
CA GLU A 231 2.23 -23.73 26.28
C GLU A 231 1.71 -22.36 26.78
N ARG A 232 1.20 -21.53 25.87
CA ARG A 232 0.13 -20.59 26.18
C ARG A 232 -0.89 -20.60 25.05
N ALA A 233 -2.12 -20.90 25.44
CA ALA A 233 -3.31 -20.92 24.63
C ALA A 233 -3.27 -19.87 23.50
N TRP A 234 -3.41 -20.36 22.27
CA TRP A 234 -3.81 -19.61 21.10
C TRP A 234 -5.20 -19.02 21.36
N SER A 235 -5.22 -17.87 22.02
CA SER A 235 -6.23 -16.87 21.70
C SER A 235 -5.68 -16.12 20.50
N LEU A 236 -6.53 -15.83 19.51
CA LEU A 236 -6.24 -14.85 18.45
C LEU A 236 -5.81 -13.47 19.01
N ASN A 237 -5.89 -13.28 20.34
CA ASN A 237 -5.42 -12.10 21.06
C ASN A 237 -3.97 -12.18 21.58
N ASN A 238 -3.28 -13.33 21.51
CA ASN A 238 -1.87 -13.42 21.93
C ASN A 238 -0.93 -13.06 20.78
N ARG A 239 -0.71 -11.75 20.67
CA ARG A 239 0.04 -10.97 19.67
C ARG A 239 1.56 -11.26 19.53
N ASP A 240 2.05 -12.46 19.84
CA ASP A 240 3.50 -12.72 19.95
C ASP A 240 4.01 -13.93 19.14
N PHE A 241 3.54 -14.11 17.91
CA PHE A 241 4.28 -14.88 16.90
C PHE A 241 5.31 -13.96 16.21
N ILE A 242 6.48 -13.87 16.84
CA ILE A 242 7.82 -13.74 16.24
C ILE A 242 7.97 -12.67 15.13
N GLY A 243 8.40 -11.48 15.55
CA GLY A 243 9.63 -10.92 14.95
C GLY A 243 9.57 -10.12 13.66
N THR A 244 8.40 -9.67 13.17
CA THR A 244 8.19 -8.38 12.44
C THR A 244 6.72 -8.32 12.02
N LYS A 245 5.90 -7.56 12.75
CA LYS A 245 4.43 -7.49 12.59
C LYS A 245 4.01 -6.81 11.27
N LYS A 246 4.00 -7.52 10.15
CA LYS A 246 3.28 -7.09 8.94
C LYS A 246 1.79 -7.41 9.13
N GLY A 247 0.92 -6.39 9.09
CA GLY A 247 -0.53 -6.59 9.03
C GLY A 247 -1.29 -6.82 10.33
N LEU A 248 -0.77 -6.44 11.51
CA LEU A 248 -1.63 -6.30 12.70
C LEU A 248 -2.41 -4.98 12.61
N MET A 249 -3.74 -5.06 12.55
CA MET A 249 -4.58 -3.88 12.60
C MET A 249 -4.61 -3.29 14.02
N PRO A 250 -4.45 -1.96 14.17
CA PRO A 250 -4.65 -1.29 15.45
C PRO A 250 -6.05 -1.56 16.03
N ASP A 251 -6.16 -1.57 17.36
CA ASP A 251 -7.42 -1.87 18.05
C ASP A 251 -8.44 -0.74 17.88
N LYS A 252 -9.35 -0.92 16.92
CA LYS A 252 -10.36 0.08 16.57
C LYS A 252 -11.32 0.41 17.72
N GLU A 253 -11.69 -0.57 18.53
CA GLU A 253 -12.60 -0.34 19.67
C GLU A 253 -11.91 0.50 20.74
N LYS A 254 -10.65 0.20 21.03
CA LYS A 254 -9.84 1.00 21.94
C LYS A 254 -9.71 2.45 21.44
N ILE A 255 -9.42 2.65 20.16
CA ILE A 255 -9.32 3.99 19.56
C ILE A 255 -10.65 4.74 19.68
N ARG A 256 -11.80 4.11 19.39
CA ARG A 256 -13.12 4.75 19.53
C ARG A 256 -13.45 5.16 20.96
N ASN A 257 -13.04 4.36 21.94
CA ASN A 257 -13.34 4.61 23.34
C ASN A 257 -12.48 5.74 23.95
N GLN A 258 -11.29 5.98 23.41
CA GLN A 258 -10.34 6.95 23.98
C GLN A 258 -10.34 8.33 23.29
N THR A 259 -10.76 8.41 22.02
CA THR A 259 -10.65 9.64 21.22
C THR A 259 -12.01 10.12 20.72
N LYS A 260 -12.27 11.43 20.83
CA LYS A 260 -13.42 12.08 20.20
C LYS A 260 -13.08 12.54 18.79
N PHE A 261 -13.89 12.17 17.82
CA PHE A 261 -13.65 12.43 16.41
C PHE A 261 -14.43 13.64 15.90
N TYR A 262 -13.76 14.45 15.09
CA TYR A 262 -14.29 15.65 14.45
C TYR A 262 -13.88 15.65 12.98
N TYR A 263 -14.74 16.18 12.12
CA TYR A 263 -14.47 16.29 10.68
C TYR A 263 -14.37 17.75 10.30
N GLN A 264 -13.22 18.16 9.76
CA GLN A 264 -12.90 19.50 9.24
C GLN A 264 -13.03 20.69 10.21
N GLY A 265 -13.53 20.50 11.44
CA GLY A 265 -13.59 21.59 12.41
C GLY A 265 -13.77 21.12 13.84
N LEU A 266 -13.25 21.93 14.76
CA LEU A 266 -13.34 21.73 16.21
C LEU A 266 -13.54 23.09 16.87
N LYS A 267 -14.33 23.15 17.93
CA LYS A 267 -14.39 24.30 18.81
C LYS A 267 -14.46 23.84 20.25
N ASP A 268 -13.47 24.20 21.04
CA ASP A 268 -13.47 24.00 22.48
C ASP A 268 -13.00 25.26 23.24
N GLU A 269 -12.64 25.09 24.50
CA GLU A 269 -12.23 26.17 25.40
C GLU A 269 -10.89 26.83 25.03
N THR A 270 -10.00 26.12 24.33
CA THR A 270 -8.65 26.60 23.98
C THR A 270 -8.46 26.79 22.48
N PHE A 271 -9.01 25.88 21.66
CA PHE A 271 -8.81 25.86 20.22
C PHE A 271 -10.15 25.99 19.46
N GLU A 272 -10.18 26.88 18.46
CA GLU A 272 -11.17 26.84 17.37
C GLU A 272 -10.42 26.55 16.07
N ILE A 273 -10.74 25.41 15.45
CA ILE A 273 -10.13 24.92 14.21
C ILE A 273 -11.22 24.92 13.14
N ILE A 274 -10.94 25.57 12.02
CA ILE A 274 -11.83 25.63 10.87
C ILE A 274 -10.99 25.29 9.63
N SER A 275 -11.28 24.14 9.01
CA SER A 275 -10.54 23.66 7.84
C SER A 275 -11.29 23.98 6.56
N TYR A 276 -10.54 24.31 5.52
CA TYR A 276 -11.09 24.44 4.18
C TYR A 276 -11.75 23.11 3.76
N PRO A 277 -13.01 23.12 3.28
CA PRO A 277 -13.72 21.87 3.07
C PRO A 277 -13.12 21.08 1.90
N TRP A 278 -12.85 19.81 2.14
CA TRP A 278 -12.30 18.87 1.15
C TRP A 278 -13.13 18.80 -0.15
N SER A 279 -14.44 19.00 -0.07
CA SER A 279 -15.36 18.99 -1.20
C SER A 279 -15.07 20.03 -2.28
N TYR A 280 -14.18 21.00 -2.01
CA TYR A 280 -13.80 22.07 -2.94
C TYR A 280 -12.46 21.81 -3.66
N ASN A 281 -12.16 20.56 -4.03
CA ASN A 281 -11.00 20.15 -4.84
C ASN A 281 -9.62 20.27 -4.15
N ALA A 282 -9.46 19.62 -3.00
CA ALA A 282 -8.17 19.13 -2.49
C ALA A 282 -7.06 20.15 -2.15
N GLY A 283 -7.37 21.40 -1.82
CA GLY A 283 -6.40 22.32 -1.20
C GLY A 283 -6.45 22.22 0.34
N SER A 284 -5.28 22.26 1.00
CA SER A 284 -5.11 22.30 2.45
C SER A 284 -4.98 23.72 2.99
N MET A 285 -5.89 24.11 3.89
CA MET A 285 -5.78 25.33 4.69
C MET A 285 -6.58 25.15 5.98
N HIS A 286 -5.95 25.40 7.13
CA HIS A 286 -6.57 25.22 8.44
C HIS A 286 -6.40 26.47 9.29
N ILE A 287 -7.51 27.14 9.57
CA ILE A 287 -7.58 28.27 10.49
C ILE A 287 -7.52 27.71 11.91
N VAL A 288 -6.53 28.13 12.69
CA VAL A 288 -6.43 27.82 14.12
C VAL A 288 -6.50 29.12 14.90
N LYS A 289 -7.59 29.29 15.65
CA LYS A 289 -7.77 30.41 16.57
C LYS A 289 -7.45 29.97 17.98
N VAL A 290 -6.61 30.76 18.64
CA VAL A 290 -6.18 30.57 20.02
C VAL A 290 -6.13 31.94 20.65
N GLN A 291 -6.88 32.15 21.74
CA GLN A 291 -7.07 33.47 22.32
C GLN A 291 -7.66 34.45 21.28
N ASP A 292 -7.06 35.62 21.13
CA ASP A 292 -7.37 36.64 20.13
C ASP A 292 -6.49 36.53 18.86
N LYS A 293 -5.74 35.44 18.71
CA LYS A 293 -4.76 35.25 17.62
C LYS A 293 -5.26 34.21 16.62
N VAL A 294 -4.98 34.47 15.35
CA VAL A 294 -5.28 33.58 14.23
C VAL A 294 -3.99 33.15 13.56
N ILE A 295 -3.83 31.84 13.35
CA ILE A 295 -2.71 31.22 12.64
C ILE A 295 -3.30 30.36 11.53
N LEU A 296 -2.61 30.26 10.39
CA LEU A 296 -2.92 29.29 9.35
C LEU A 296 -1.87 28.18 9.33
N PHE A 297 -2.33 26.94 9.31
CA PHE A 297 -1.55 25.81 8.80
C PHE A 297 -1.95 25.57 7.34
N ASP A 298 -0.94 25.62 6.47
CA ASP A 298 -1.01 25.54 5.02
C ASP A 298 -1.86 26.61 4.34
N LEU A 299 -1.59 26.81 3.04
CA LEU A 299 -2.28 27.75 2.17
C LEU A 299 -2.29 27.21 0.73
N GLY A 300 -2.90 26.04 0.59
CA GLY A 300 -2.96 25.23 -0.61
C GLY A 300 -3.82 25.76 -1.76
N ASP A 301 -3.70 25.13 -2.92
CA ASP A 301 -4.64 25.31 -4.03
C ASP A 301 -4.84 24.00 -4.82
N ALA A 302 -5.98 23.88 -5.49
CA ALA A 302 -6.32 22.77 -6.38
C ALA A 302 -5.44 22.79 -7.64
N ALA A 303 -4.69 21.72 -7.89
CA ALA A 303 -3.86 21.62 -9.08
C ALA A 303 -4.72 21.55 -10.36
N GLY A 304 -4.93 22.67 -11.08
CA GLY A 304 -5.53 22.65 -12.42
C GLY A 304 -6.50 23.80 -12.75
N GLU A 305 -6.90 24.60 -11.78
CA GLU A 305 -7.75 25.78 -12.03
C GLU A 305 -7.00 27.03 -11.60
N SER A 306 -6.68 27.89 -12.57
CA SER A 306 -5.87 29.10 -12.40
C SER A 306 -6.51 30.21 -11.56
N ASN A 307 -7.50 29.90 -10.72
CA ASN A 307 -8.30 30.85 -9.94
C ASN A 307 -8.50 30.48 -8.46
N GLY A 308 -7.94 29.38 -7.95
CA GLY A 308 -8.33 28.86 -6.62
C GLY A 308 -7.88 29.71 -5.42
N GLY A 309 -6.87 30.56 -5.57
CA GLY A 309 -6.55 31.60 -4.59
C GLY A 309 -7.72 32.53 -4.24
N LEU A 310 -8.69 32.74 -5.14
CA LEU A 310 -9.90 33.51 -4.85
C LEU A 310 -10.80 32.80 -3.83
N HIS A 311 -10.97 31.48 -3.94
CA HIS A 311 -11.82 30.73 -3.01
C HIS A 311 -11.22 30.61 -1.61
N MET A 312 -9.89 30.56 -1.50
CA MET A 312 -9.21 30.55 -0.20
C MET A 312 -9.33 31.91 0.49
N GLN A 313 -9.25 33.01 -0.27
CA GLN A 313 -9.53 34.34 0.27
C GLN A 313 -10.99 34.46 0.73
N ASP A 314 -11.95 34.06 -0.10
CA ASP A 314 -13.38 34.08 0.24
C ASP A 314 -13.66 33.28 1.51
N PHE A 315 -12.95 32.17 1.73
CA PHE A 315 -13.10 31.36 2.93
C PHE A 315 -12.58 32.06 4.20
N LEU A 316 -11.46 32.78 4.13
CA LEU A 316 -10.99 33.60 5.25
C LEU A 316 -12.02 34.67 5.60
N GLU A 317 -12.53 35.38 4.59
CA GLU A 317 -13.53 36.44 4.75
C GLU A 317 -14.85 35.90 5.31
N ALA A 318 -15.32 34.74 4.83
CA ALA A 318 -16.54 34.07 5.31
C ALA A 318 -16.45 33.63 6.78
N ASN A 319 -15.24 33.38 7.27
CA ASN A 319 -14.98 33.05 8.68
C ASN A 319 -14.62 34.29 9.53
N GLY A 320 -14.81 35.48 8.97
CA GLY A 320 -14.58 36.76 9.65
C GLY A 320 -13.11 37.06 9.94
N ILE A 321 -12.18 36.49 9.15
CA ILE A 321 -10.75 36.69 9.30
C ILE A 321 -10.26 37.73 8.30
N ASN A 322 -9.76 38.85 8.81
CA ASN A 322 -9.05 39.86 8.02
C ASN A 322 -7.54 39.60 8.04
N TRP A 323 -6.84 40.21 7.09
CA TRP A 323 -5.38 40.11 6.99
C TRP A 323 -4.63 40.59 8.24
N GLU A 324 -5.22 41.52 9.02
CA GLU A 324 -4.64 42.06 10.25
C GLU A 324 -4.76 41.10 11.45
N ASP A 325 -5.74 40.18 11.39
CA ASP A 325 -5.99 39.16 12.41
C ASP A 325 -4.94 38.04 12.32
N LEU A 326 -4.43 37.79 11.11
CA LEU A 326 -3.49 36.72 10.83
C LEU A 326 -2.07 37.03 11.33
N LYS A 327 -1.58 36.23 12.28
CA LYS A 327 -0.25 36.41 12.89
C LYS A 327 0.87 35.68 12.15
N ALA A 328 0.58 34.52 11.58
CA ALA A 328 1.56 33.69 10.88
C ALA A 328 0.86 32.67 9.98
N VAL A 329 1.54 32.29 8.91
CA VAL A 329 1.21 31.13 8.08
C VAL A 329 2.34 30.13 8.20
N PHE A 330 2.03 28.86 8.42
CA PHE A 330 2.99 27.77 8.49
C PHE A 330 2.73 26.79 7.36
N ILE A 331 3.71 26.61 6.47
CA ILE A 331 3.62 25.67 5.35
C ILE A 331 4.32 24.38 5.75
N SER A 332 3.57 23.28 5.73
CA SER A 332 4.04 21.94 6.10
C SER A 332 5.04 21.41 5.08
N HIS A 333 4.77 21.53 3.78
CA HIS A 333 5.61 20.99 2.73
C HIS A 333 5.38 21.59 1.32
N ALA A 334 6.12 21.09 0.33
CA ALA A 334 6.26 21.70 -1.00
C ALA A 334 5.23 21.25 -2.06
N HIS A 335 4.21 20.47 -1.72
CA HIS A 335 3.16 20.14 -2.69
C HIS A 335 2.17 21.30 -2.85
N PHE A 336 1.66 21.45 -4.08
CA PHE A 336 0.92 22.64 -4.51
C PHE A 336 -0.38 22.84 -3.72
N ASP A 337 -1.02 21.75 -3.34
CA ASP A 337 -2.15 21.67 -2.42
C ASP A 337 -1.85 22.12 -0.99
N HIS A 338 -0.62 22.52 -0.66
CA HIS A 338 -0.26 23.08 0.65
C HIS A 338 0.29 24.51 0.60
N TRP A 339 0.70 25.00 -0.58
CA TRP A 339 1.23 26.37 -0.75
C TRP A 339 0.67 27.15 -1.94
N GLY A 340 -0.11 26.54 -2.82
CA GLY A 340 -0.48 27.08 -4.13
C GLY A 340 -1.15 28.46 -4.08
N SER A 341 -1.80 28.78 -2.96
CA SER A 341 -2.46 30.07 -2.72
C SER A 341 -1.56 31.12 -2.05
N LEU A 342 -0.26 30.86 -1.84
CA LEU A 342 0.69 31.82 -1.26
C LEU A 342 0.67 33.19 -1.95
N GLY A 343 0.32 33.24 -3.24
CA GLY A 343 0.22 34.47 -4.02
C GLY A 343 -0.74 35.52 -3.43
N ILE A 344 -1.74 35.11 -2.64
CA ILE A 344 -2.69 36.05 -1.99
C ILE A 344 -2.02 36.91 -0.90
N LEU A 345 -0.84 36.52 -0.43
CA LEU A 345 -0.08 37.22 0.62
C LEU A 345 0.89 38.28 0.06
N LYS A 346 0.95 38.47 -1.26
CA LYS A 346 1.87 39.45 -1.88
C LYS A 346 1.61 40.87 -1.36
N GLY A 347 2.68 41.53 -0.94
CA GLY A 347 2.64 42.87 -0.35
C GLY A 347 2.14 42.92 1.09
N LYS A 348 1.75 41.78 1.68
CA LYS A 348 1.35 41.67 3.09
C LYS A 348 2.61 41.43 3.95
N LYS A 349 2.60 41.95 5.18
CA LYS A 349 3.72 41.76 6.15
C LYS A 349 3.61 40.48 6.99
N ILE A 350 2.67 39.60 6.66
CA ILE A 350 2.37 38.37 7.39
C ILE A 350 3.53 37.39 7.19
N PRO A 351 4.20 36.92 8.26
CA PRO A 351 5.30 35.98 8.14
C PRO A 351 4.80 34.59 7.72
N VAL A 352 5.48 34.02 6.72
CA VAL A 352 5.25 32.66 6.23
C VAL A 352 6.43 31.79 6.63
N TYR A 353 6.18 30.80 7.47
CA TYR A 353 7.17 29.87 8.00
C TYR A 353 7.18 28.57 7.20
N LEU A 354 8.36 28.16 6.74
CA LEU A 354 8.58 26.89 6.05
C LEU A 354 10.02 26.42 6.20
N THR A 355 10.29 25.14 5.94
CA THR A 355 11.66 24.61 5.96
C THR A 355 12.46 25.10 4.75
N GLU A 356 13.80 25.05 4.85
CA GLU A 356 14.69 25.38 3.74
C GLU A 356 14.48 24.45 2.54
N ASP A 357 14.31 23.15 2.78
CA ASP A 357 14.04 22.18 1.72
C ASP A 357 12.69 22.46 1.05
N THR A 358 11.63 22.78 1.81
CA THR A 358 10.34 23.20 1.24
C THR A 358 10.48 24.47 0.38
N TYR A 359 11.23 25.47 0.85
CA TYR A 359 11.46 26.71 0.10
C TYR A 359 12.16 26.44 -1.23
N ASN A 360 13.23 25.65 -1.19
CA ASN A 360 14.02 25.34 -2.37
C ASN A 360 13.24 24.51 -3.39
N LEU A 361 12.44 23.53 -2.93
CA LEU A 361 11.63 22.67 -3.79
C LEU A 361 10.53 23.45 -4.51
N ILE A 362 9.78 24.29 -3.79
CA ILE A 362 8.81 25.22 -4.38
C ILE A 362 9.51 26.09 -5.43
N GLY A 363 10.69 26.64 -5.09
CA GLY A 363 11.48 27.47 -6.00
C GLY A 363 11.99 26.76 -7.27
N LYS A 364 12.06 25.42 -7.29
CA LYS A 364 12.35 24.64 -8.52
C LYS A 364 11.16 24.56 -9.47
N VAL A 365 9.95 24.68 -8.95
CA VAL A 365 8.71 24.59 -9.72
C VAL A 365 8.21 25.98 -10.10
N ASP A 366 8.12 26.90 -9.14
CA ASP A 366 7.75 28.30 -9.35
C ASP A 366 8.65 29.23 -8.51
N PRO A 367 9.77 29.73 -9.08
CA PRO A 367 10.64 30.67 -8.37
C PRO A 367 10.00 32.06 -8.17
N SER A 368 8.91 32.38 -8.87
CA SER A 368 8.28 33.70 -8.83
C SER A 368 7.32 33.88 -7.66
N ILE A 369 6.85 32.77 -7.06
CA ILE A 369 5.83 32.78 -6.02
C ILE A 369 6.25 33.60 -4.80
N PHE A 370 7.53 33.53 -4.39
CA PHE A 370 8.03 34.15 -3.17
C PHE A 370 8.25 35.68 -3.26
N ARG A 371 8.07 36.28 -4.44
CA ARG A 371 8.25 37.73 -4.59
C ARG A 371 7.23 38.47 -3.74
N GLU A 372 7.70 39.43 -2.94
CA GLU A 372 6.88 40.29 -2.08
C GLU A 372 6.11 39.53 -0.98
N ILE A 373 6.59 38.33 -0.60
CA ILE A 373 6.10 37.55 0.54
C ILE A 373 7.17 37.55 1.64
N ASN A 374 6.76 37.72 2.91
CA ASN A 374 7.65 37.70 4.06
C ASN A 374 7.99 36.26 4.48
N ILE A 375 9.00 35.66 3.83
CA ILE A 375 9.43 34.28 4.10
C ILE A 375 10.36 34.21 5.32
N CYS A 376 10.05 33.29 6.23
CA CYS A 376 10.82 32.97 7.43
C CYS A 376 11.20 31.47 7.41
N LEU A 377 12.49 31.14 7.37
CA LEU A 377 12.91 29.74 7.41
C LEU A 377 12.83 29.18 8.83
N LEU A 378 12.20 28.01 8.97
CA LEU A 378 12.09 27.25 10.21
C LEU A 378 13.44 26.68 10.62
N ARG A 379 13.64 26.52 11.93
CA ARG A 379 14.80 25.85 12.53
C ARG A 379 14.29 24.80 13.50
N GLU A 380 14.78 23.58 13.37
CA GLU A 380 14.33 22.43 14.19
C GLU A 380 14.61 22.63 15.68
N ASP A 381 15.66 23.39 16.03
CA ASP A 381 16.09 23.62 17.41
C ASP A 381 15.40 24.84 18.08
N ARG A 382 14.51 25.54 17.36
CA ARG A 382 13.96 26.81 17.83
C ARG A 382 12.47 26.95 17.50
N PRO A 383 11.58 26.81 18.50
CA PRO A 383 10.16 27.06 18.28
C PRO A 383 9.92 28.53 17.90
N VAL A 384 8.89 28.73 17.07
CA VAL A 384 8.38 30.04 16.70
C VAL A 384 7.40 30.49 17.77
N VAL A 385 7.66 31.63 18.40
CA VAL A 385 6.80 32.21 19.43
C VAL A 385 5.90 33.29 18.82
N ILE A 386 4.58 33.16 19.02
CA ILE A 386 3.57 34.09 18.49
C ILE A 386 2.93 34.88 19.64
N GLY A 387 3.23 36.17 19.69
CA GLY A 387 2.96 37.00 20.86
C GLY A 387 3.71 36.47 22.08
N ASP A 388 3.05 36.36 23.23
CA ASP A 388 3.73 36.02 24.49
C ASP A 388 3.51 34.57 25.00
N SER A 389 2.64 33.79 24.34
CA SER A 389 2.04 32.59 24.94
C SER A 389 1.86 31.39 24.01
N ILE A 390 2.04 31.56 22.70
CA ILE A 390 1.84 30.49 21.71
C ILE A 390 3.21 30.09 21.17
N SER A 391 3.54 28.81 21.26
CA SER A 391 4.76 28.22 20.72
C SER A 391 4.39 27.25 19.60
N VAL A 392 5.06 27.36 18.45
CA VAL A 392 4.91 26.44 17.31
C VAL A 392 6.26 25.82 16.97
N GLU A 393 6.37 24.50 17.08
CA GLU A 393 7.58 23.72 16.83
C GLU A 393 7.37 22.78 15.64
N PRO A 394 8.26 22.79 14.63
CA PRO A 394 8.18 21.83 13.53
C PRO A 394 8.74 20.47 13.95
N PHE A 395 8.19 19.39 13.39
CA PHE A 395 8.77 18.05 13.47
C PHE A 395 8.75 17.38 12.09
N ALA A 396 9.80 16.64 11.74
CA ALA A 396 9.86 15.90 10.48
C ALA A 396 8.74 14.85 10.43
N ASN A 397 7.96 14.83 9.35
CA ASN A 397 6.78 13.97 9.21
C ASN A 397 6.90 12.89 8.11
N GLY A 398 8.05 12.83 7.44
CA GLY A 398 8.42 11.73 6.54
C GLY A 398 7.72 11.67 5.19
N HIS A 399 6.91 12.66 4.83
CA HIS A 399 6.21 12.71 3.55
C HIS A 399 7.14 12.97 2.35
N ILE A 400 7.88 14.09 2.35
CA ILE A 400 8.90 14.42 1.34
C ILE A 400 10.09 15.13 2.01
N PRO A 401 11.25 15.29 1.36
CA PRO A 401 12.34 16.08 1.94
C PRO A 401 11.88 17.49 2.33
N GLY A 402 12.08 17.84 3.60
CA GLY A 402 11.66 19.12 4.16
C GLY A 402 10.23 19.18 4.70
N SER A 403 9.43 18.11 4.57
CA SER A 403 8.07 18.09 5.08
C SER A 403 8.05 17.99 6.60
N VAL A 404 7.21 18.82 7.22
CA VAL A 404 7.05 18.90 8.66
C VAL A 404 5.60 18.98 9.08
N GLY A 405 5.30 18.37 10.22
CA GLY A 405 4.12 18.72 11.01
C GLY A 405 4.46 19.81 12.02
N PHE A 406 3.46 20.33 12.72
CA PHE A 406 3.60 21.38 13.72
C PHE A 406 2.99 20.98 15.06
N ILE A 407 3.76 21.14 16.13
CA ILE A 407 3.28 21.08 17.51
C ILE A 407 3.00 22.51 17.95
N LEU A 408 1.75 22.81 18.29
CA LEU A 408 1.34 24.07 18.87
C LEU A 408 1.03 23.89 20.35
N GLU A 409 1.73 24.62 21.21
CA GLU A 409 1.46 24.68 22.65
C GLU A 409 0.90 26.06 23.02
N ALA A 410 -0.26 26.07 23.68
CA ALA A 410 -0.91 27.27 24.19
C ALA A 410 -1.82 26.91 25.38
N GLU A 411 -1.86 27.78 26.39
CA GLU A 411 -2.71 27.60 27.60
C GLU A 411 -2.54 26.25 28.32
N GLY A 412 -1.35 25.65 28.23
CA GLY A 412 -1.06 24.32 28.80
C GLY A 412 -1.66 23.16 28.01
N LYS A 413 -2.25 23.42 26.84
CA LYS A 413 -2.78 22.45 25.89
C LYS A 413 -1.87 22.29 24.68
N ARG A 414 -1.88 21.10 24.10
CA ARG A 414 -1.05 20.71 22.98
C ARG A 414 -1.87 20.24 21.78
N LEU A 415 -1.71 20.95 20.66
CA LEU A 415 -2.26 20.59 19.36
C LEU A 415 -1.13 20.08 18.46
N VAL A 416 -1.34 18.95 17.78
CA VAL A 416 -0.42 18.41 16.77
C VAL A 416 -1.12 18.45 15.42
N TYR A 417 -0.57 19.22 14.47
CA TYR A 417 -0.95 19.15 13.06
C TYR A 417 0.08 18.32 12.31
N THR A 418 -0.36 17.27 11.61
CA THR A 418 0.58 16.36 10.94
C THR A 418 1.10 16.89 9.61
N GLY A 419 0.34 17.77 8.94
CA GLY A 419 0.44 17.89 7.48
C GLY A 419 0.16 16.54 6.81
N ASP A 420 0.65 16.36 5.59
CA ASP A 420 0.79 15.02 5.03
C ASP A 420 1.98 14.32 5.67
N PHE A 421 1.83 13.06 6.06
CA PHE A 421 2.86 12.34 6.80
C PHE A 421 2.98 10.89 6.35
N CYS A 422 4.12 10.29 6.65
CA CYS A 422 4.42 8.90 6.36
C CYS A 422 5.11 8.26 7.56
N LEU A 423 4.70 7.06 7.97
CA LEU A 423 5.37 6.36 9.09
C LEU A 423 6.54 5.48 8.63
N HIS A 424 6.56 5.06 7.37
CA HIS A 424 7.61 4.20 6.85
C HIS A 424 8.75 5.00 6.20
N ASP A 425 9.95 4.43 6.24
CA ASP A 425 11.09 4.99 5.53
C ASP A 425 10.92 4.84 4.01
N GLN A 426 11.11 5.94 3.30
CA GLN A 426 11.30 5.97 1.86
C GLN A 426 12.80 6.02 1.55
N PHE A 427 13.21 5.75 0.31
CA PHE A 427 14.61 5.94 -0.07
C PHE A 427 15.04 7.40 -0.11
N THR A 428 14.08 8.31 -0.25
CA THR A 428 14.34 9.75 -0.33
C THR A 428 14.16 10.51 0.99
N VAL A 429 13.43 9.95 1.96
CA VAL A 429 13.15 10.60 3.24
C VAL A 429 12.83 9.55 4.31
N ARG A 430 13.23 9.81 5.56
CA ARG A 430 12.90 8.94 6.70
C ARG A 430 11.46 9.16 7.14
N GLY A 431 10.79 8.09 7.58
CA GLY A 431 9.45 8.15 8.13
C GLY A 431 9.37 8.96 9.43
N LEU A 432 8.17 9.37 9.79
CA LEU A 432 7.87 10.01 11.08
C LEU A 432 8.13 9.06 12.23
N ASP A 433 9.06 9.43 13.11
CA ASP A 433 9.24 8.78 14.40
C ASP A 433 8.24 9.34 15.42
N LEU A 434 7.18 8.57 15.67
CA LEU A 434 6.12 8.92 16.62
C LEU A 434 6.61 9.11 18.06
N SER A 435 7.78 8.58 18.43
CA SER A 435 8.31 8.71 19.79
C SER A 435 8.57 10.17 20.20
N PHE A 436 8.85 11.05 19.23
CA PHE A 436 8.96 12.49 19.46
C PHE A 436 7.64 13.11 19.89
N LEU A 437 6.53 12.63 19.32
CA LEU A 437 5.20 13.16 19.57
C LEU A 437 4.61 12.67 20.90
N ASN A 438 5.02 11.51 21.39
CA ASN A 438 4.50 10.91 22.63
C ASN A 438 5.24 11.34 23.91
N ARG A 439 6.12 12.34 23.83
CA ARG A 439 6.84 12.88 25.02
C ARG A 439 5.92 13.64 25.99
N LYS A 440 4.79 14.15 25.48
CA LYS A 440 3.74 14.84 26.23
C LYS A 440 2.39 14.36 25.71
N PRO A 441 1.31 14.44 26.51
CA PRO A 441 -0.04 14.20 26.02
C PRO A 441 -0.38 15.07 24.80
N VAL A 442 -1.22 14.55 23.91
CA VAL A 442 -1.79 15.29 22.77
C VAL A 442 -3.25 15.57 23.08
N ASP A 443 -3.63 16.83 23.28
CA ASP A 443 -5.04 17.19 23.51
C ASP A 443 -5.83 17.16 22.20
N VAL A 444 -5.24 17.69 21.12
CA VAL A 444 -5.86 17.74 19.80
C VAL A 444 -4.88 17.25 18.73
N LEU A 445 -5.26 16.23 17.98
CA LEU A 445 -4.56 15.77 16.79
C LEU A 445 -5.33 16.22 15.54
N VAL A 446 -4.73 17.06 14.70
CA VAL A 446 -5.25 17.41 13.37
C VAL A 446 -4.44 16.60 12.35
N MET A 447 -5.07 15.61 11.72
CA MET A 447 -4.36 14.66 10.86
C MET A 447 -5.00 14.50 9.48
N GLU A 448 -4.17 14.25 8.47
CA GLU A 448 -4.64 13.90 7.13
C GLU A 448 -5.44 12.59 7.13
N THR A 449 -6.26 12.40 6.09
CA THR A 449 -7.07 11.20 5.88
C THR A 449 -7.11 10.80 4.41
N THR A 450 -6.03 11.07 3.65
CA THR A 450 -5.92 10.76 2.22
C THR A 450 -6.26 9.29 1.94
N TYR A 451 -5.76 8.39 2.80
CA TYR A 451 -6.05 6.96 2.78
C TYR A 451 -6.91 6.54 3.98
N GLY A 452 -7.90 7.35 4.32
CA GLY A 452 -8.81 7.10 5.44
C GLY A 452 -9.77 5.93 5.23
N CYS A 453 -9.85 5.37 4.03
CA CYS A 453 -10.60 4.14 3.75
C CYS A 453 -9.62 2.99 3.47
N LYS A 454 -10.01 1.76 3.81
CA LYS A 454 -9.17 0.58 3.55
C LYS A 454 -8.99 0.40 2.04
N GLU A 455 -7.78 0.60 1.53
CA GLU A 455 -7.50 0.32 0.12
C GLU A 455 -7.47 -1.19 -0.15
N ALA A 456 -7.83 -1.56 -1.38
CA ALA A 456 -7.89 -2.95 -1.81
C ALA A 456 -6.51 -3.65 -1.85
N ASN A 457 -5.42 -2.89 -2.08
CA ASN A 457 -4.05 -3.42 -2.16
C ASN A 457 -3.34 -3.27 -0.80
N GLY A 458 -3.62 -4.18 0.13
CA GLY A 458 -3.14 -4.17 1.52
C GLY A 458 -1.65 -4.52 1.72
N LEU A 459 -0.80 -4.33 0.70
CA LEU A 459 0.64 -4.48 0.84
C LEU A 459 1.26 -3.20 1.41
N ASN A 460 2.31 -3.34 2.21
CA ASN A 460 3.05 -2.20 2.74
C ASN A 460 4.00 -1.64 1.68
N TYR A 461 4.69 -0.55 2.00
CA TYR A 461 5.61 0.10 1.08
C TYR A 461 6.76 -0.80 0.60
N GLU A 462 7.35 -1.64 1.47
CA GLU A 462 8.44 -2.54 1.10
C GLU A 462 7.99 -3.55 0.03
N ASP A 463 6.83 -4.17 0.25
CA ASP A 463 6.29 -5.16 -0.67
C ASP A 463 5.84 -4.51 -1.98
N ASN A 464 5.25 -3.31 -1.93
CA ASN A 464 4.92 -2.54 -3.14
C ASN A 464 6.19 -2.12 -3.92
N ARG A 465 7.29 -1.83 -3.24
CA ARG A 465 8.56 -1.51 -3.91
C ARG A 465 9.10 -2.69 -4.68
N ILE A 466 9.12 -3.87 -4.05
CA ILE A 466 9.52 -5.13 -4.69
C ILE A 466 8.59 -5.41 -5.88
N LEU A 467 7.28 -5.26 -5.68
CA LEU A 467 6.27 -5.45 -6.72
C LEU A 467 6.49 -4.51 -7.93
N LEU A 468 6.76 -3.23 -7.70
CA LEU A 468 7.04 -2.28 -8.78
C LEU A 468 8.25 -2.73 -9.61
N ARG A 469 9.37 -3.08 -8.95
CA ARG A 469 10.57 -3.53 -9.65
C ARG A 469 10.28 -4.73 -10.52
N ARG A 470 9.66 -5.76 -9.95
CA ARG A 470 9.31 -6.99 -10.65
C ARG A 470 8.39 -6.73 -11.84
N MET A 471 7.36 -5.89 -11.67
CA MET A 471 6.49 -5.50 -12.78
C MET A 471 7.25 -4.81 -13.92
N VAL A 472 8.13 -3.86 -13.59
CA VAL A 472 8.93 -3.16 -14.61
C VAL A 472 9.89 -4.11 -15.33
N GLU A 473 10.57 -4.98 -14.60
CA GLU A 473 11.45 -6.00 -15.16
C GLU A 473 10.70 -6.92 -16.14
N GLU A 474 9.58 -7.50 -15.70
CA GLU A 474 8.79 -8.43 -16.51
C GLU A 474 8.18 -7.77 -17.74
N LEU A 475 7.62 -6.56 -17.60
CA LEU A 475 7.05 -5.81 -18.72
C LEU A 475 8.11 -5.46 -19.76
N THR A 476 9.29 -5.03 -19.32
CA THR A 476 10.36 -4.64 -20.23
C THR A 476 11.05 -5.84 -20.89
N GLU A 477 11.12 -6.99 -20.21
CA GLU A 477 11.61 -8.26 -20.76
C GLU A 477 10.78 -8.70 -21.98
N VAL A 478 9.45 -8.54 -21.94
CA VAL A 478 8.56 -8.85 -23.08
C VAL A 478 8.42 -7.69 -24.08
N GLY A 479 9.22 -6.63 -23.95
CA GLY A 479 9.29 -5.51 -24.89
C GLY A 479 8.16 -4.47 -24.75
N ILE A 480 7.45 -4.46 -23.62
CA ILE A 480 6.33 -3.56 -23.36
C ILE A 480 6.84 -2.28 -22.69
N LYS A 481 6.37 -1.13 -23.20
CA LYS A 481 6.73 0.17 -22.66
C LYS A 481 5.94 0.47 -21.39
N VAL A 482 6.60 1.10 -20.44
CA VAL A 482 6.03 1.46 -19.15
C VAL A 482 6.01 2.98 -19.00
N LEU A 483 4.82 3.53 -18.73
CA LEU A 483 4.63 4.91 -18.32
C LEU A 483 4.30 4.95 -16.82
N LEU A 484 5.10 5.69 -16.07
CA LEU A 484 4.96 5.96 -14.64
C LEU A 484 4.62 7.45 -14.45
N PRO A 485 3.33 7.82 -14.40
CA PRO A 485 2.94 9.18 -14.05
C PRO A 485 3.31 9.46 -12.59
N ALA A 486 4.06 10.53 -12.34
CA ALA A 486 4.55 10.86 -11.01
C ALA A 486 4.53 12.36 -10.73
N PHE A 487 4.26 12.76 -9.49
CA PHE A 487 4.42 14.16 -9.08
C PHE A 487 5.88 14.59 -9.20
N ALA A 488 6.09 15.88 -9.51
CA ALA A 488 7.42 16.43 -9.75
C ALA A 488 8.31 16.37 -8.49
N ILE A 489 7.71 16.49 -7.30
CA ILE A 489 8.37 16.48 -6.01
C ILE A 489 8.00 15.22 -5.24
N GLY A 490 9.00 14.47 -4.78
CA GLY A 490 8.85 13.24 -4.01
C GLY A 490 8.71 12.03 -4.92
N ARG A 491 7.52 11.80 -5.49
CA ARG A 491 7.18 10.51 -6.13
C ARG A 491 8.11 10.12 -7.27
N ALA A 492 8.41 11.04 -8.19
CA ALA A 492 9.26 10.72 -9.33
C ALA A 492 10.67 10.29 -8.89
N GLN A 493 11.20 10.94 -7.85
CA GLN A 493 12.51 10.63 -7.28
C GLN A 493 12.47 9.31 -6.52
N GLU A 494 11.39 9.03 -5.79
CA GLU A 494 11.22 7.77 -5.09
C GLU A 494 11.17 6.59 -6.07
N ILE A 495 10.36 6.68 -7.15
CA ILE A 495 10.32 5.65 -8.21
C ILE A 495 11.72 5.41 -8.80
N ILE A 496 12.49 6.47 -9.04
CA ILE A 496 13.87 6.34 -9.52
C ILE A 496 14.73 5.61 -8.47
N ALA A 497 14.65 5.97 -7.20
CA ALA A 497 15.42 5.27 -6.18
C ALA A 497 15.02 3.79 -6.08
N VAL A 498 13.73 3.48 -6.23
CA VAL A 498 13.20 2.11 -6.24
C VAL A 498 13.75 1.30 -7.40
N LEU A 499 13.71 1.84 -8.61
CA LEU A 499 14.18 1.14 -9.81
C LEU A 499 15.72 1.00 -9.84
N ALA A 500 16.47 1.74 -9.03
CA ALA A 500 17.91 1.57 -8.90
C ALA A 500 18.33 0.16 -8.43
N ASP A 501 17.47 -0.50 -7.65
CA ASP A 501 17.71 -1.80 -7.03
C ASP A 501 17.19 -2.98 -7.88
N MET A 502 16.98 -2.78 -9.19
CA MET A 502 16.65 -3.86 -10.13
C MET A 502 17.88 -4.72 -10.47
N ASP A 503 17.65 -6.02 -10.67
CA ASP A 503 18.71 -6.97 -11.03
C ASP A 503 19.28 -6.66 -12.42
N HIS A 504 18.41 -6.19 -13.33
CA HIS A 504 18.80 -5.74 -14.66
C HIS A 504 18.46 -4.27 -14.86
N ARG A 505 19.48 -3.44 -15.08
CA ARG A 505 19.28 -2.00 -15.30
C ARG A 505 18.59 -1.76 -16.64
N VAL A 506 17.35 -1.29 -16.60
CA VAL A 506 16.66 -0.78 -17.78
C VAL A 506 16.86 0.73 -17.93
N PRO A 507 17.05 1.24 -19.16
CA PRO A 507 17.10 2.69 -19.38
C PRO A 507 15.78 3.35 -18.98
N VAL A 508 15.86 4.33 -18.07
CA VAL A 508 14.70 5.12 -17.63
C VAL A 508 14.85 6.55 -18.11
N LEU A 509 13.79 7.09 -18.70
CA LEU A 509 13.68 8.50 -19.01
C LEU A 509 12.90 9.24 -17.91
N LEU A 510 13.48 10.30 -17.37
CA LEU A 510 12.75 11.27 -16.54
C LEU A 510 12.35 12.50 -17.36
N ALA A 511 11.07 12.90 -17.25
CA ALA A 511 10.51 14.01 -18.02
C ALA A 511 9.60 14.97 -17.21
N GLY A 512 9.46 16.19 -17.73
CA GLY A 512 8.60 17.24 -17.20
C GLY A 512 9.22 18.03 -16.04
N GLN A 513 8.38 18.59 -15.17
CA GLN A 513 8.79 19.39 -14.00
C GLN A 513 9.55 18.58 -12.95
N ALA A 514 9.53 17.25 -13.03
CA ALA A 514 10.36 16.39 -12.17
C ALA A 514 11.87 16.55 -12.43
N VAL A 515 12.29 17.03 -13.61
CA VAL A 515 13.71 17.17 -13.98
C VAL A 515 14.47 18.20 -13.12
N PRO A 516 14.03 19.47 -12.96
CA PRO A 516 14.72 20.41 -12.07
C PRO A 516 14.72 19.94 -10.61
N VAL A 517 13.67 19.24 -10.16
CA VAL A 517 13.59 18.67 -8.82
C VAL A 517 14.55 17.48 -8.65
N PHE A 518 14.70 16.64 -9.67
CA PHE A 518 15.65 15.54 -9.66
C PHE A 518 17.08 16.00 -9.40
N TYR A 519 17.51 17.10 -10.04
CA TYR A 519 18.83 17.68 -9.77
C TYR A 519 18.97 18.23 -8.35
N TYR A 520 17.87 18.68 -7.73
CA TYR A 520 17.90 19.04 -6.30
C TYR A 520 18.21 17.80 -5.45
N PHE A 521 17.49 16.70 -5.68
CA PHE A 521 17.69 15.45 -4.93
C PHE A 521 19.09 14.86 -5.12
N VAL A 522 19.63 14.86 -6.35
CA VAL A 522 21.00 14.39 -6.65
C VAL A 522 22.06 15.10 -5.79
N ASN A 523 21.84 16.38 -5.48
CA ASN A 523 22.79 17.17 -4.70
C ASN A 523 22.50 17.17 -3.20
N ARG A 524 21.24 16.99 -2.81
CA ARG A 524 20.78 17.17 -1.43
C ARG A 524 20.63 15.86 -0.65
N ILE A 525 20.22 14.79 -1.31
CA ILE A 525 19.88 13.51 -0.67
C ILE A 525 21.05 12.54 -0.80
N ALA A 526 21.56 12.09 0.35
CA ALA A 526 22.70 11.19 0.42
C ALA A 526 22.41 9.86 -0.30
N GLY A 527 23.34 9.40 -1.14
CA GLY A 527 23.21 8.16 -1.91
C GLY A 527 22.27 8.22 -3.13
N PHE A 528 21.55 9.33 -3.33
CA PHE A 528 20.59 9.44 -4.43
C PHE A 528 21.28 9.54 -5.80
N LYS A 529 22.46 10.17 -5.86
CA LYS A 529 23.23 10.30 -7.10
C LYS A 529 23.66 8.94 -7.65
N GLU A 530 24.13 8.05 -6.79
CA GLU A 530 24.55 6.69 -7.15
C GLU A 530 23.35 5.87 -7.63
N ARG A 531 22.24 5.95 -6.88
CA ARG A 531 20.98 5.30 -7.22
C ARG A 531 20.42 5.78 -8.55
N SER A 532 20.57 7.05 -8.91
CA SER A 532 19.99 7.60 -10.14
C SER A 532 20.90 7.56 -11.38
N SER A 533 22.07 6.92 -11.30
CA SER A 533 23.08 6.89 -12.38
C SER A 533 22.62 6.31 -13.72
N TYR A 534 21.55 5.52 -13.73
CA TYR A 534 20.99 4.88 -14.93
C TYR A 534 19.87 5.72 -15.59
N VAL A 535 19.47 6.83 -14.96
CA VAL A 535 18.39 7.69 -15.45
C VAL A 535 18.94 8.66 -16.47
N SER A 536 18.34 8.63 -17.65
CA SER A 536 18.47 9.72 -18.61
C SER A 536 17.43 10.77 -18.30
N VAL A 537 17.87 12.01 -18.14
CA VAL A 537 16.97 13.17 -18.14
C VAL A 537 16.86 13.72 -19.56
N LEU A 538 15.69 14.27 -19.90
CA LEU A 538 15.41 14.86 -21.22
C LEU A 538 16.60 15.64 -21.81
N SER A 539 17.20 15.10 -22.87
CA SER A 539 18.14 15.77 -23.77
C SER A 539 17.44 16.04 -25.10
N SER A 540 16.78 17.19 -25.26
CA SER A 540 16.40 17.85 -26.54
C SER A 540 15.72 17.06 -27.70
N ASN A 541 15.52 15.74 -27.65
CA ASN A 541 15.27 14.91 -28.84
C ASN A 541 13.78 14.67 -29.17
N GLY A 542 12.87 15.40 -28.53
CA GLY A 542 11.43 15.27 -28.74
C GLY A 542 10.82 13.95 -28.23
N VAL A 543 9.51 13.96 -27.98
CA VAL A 543 8.77 12.83 -27.37
C VAL A 543 8.87 11.54 -28.20
N GLU A 544 8.88 11.64 -29.53
CA GLU A 544 8.90 10.48 -30.44
C GLU A 544 10.21 9.68 -30.36
N SER A 545 11.35 10.37 -30.29
CA SER A 545 12.68 9.75 -30.16
C SER A 545 12.85 9.12 -28.78
N ASN A 546 12.36 9.81 -27.76
CA ASN A 546 12.35 9.31 -26.38
C ASN A 546 11.58 7.98 -26.27
N LEU A 547 10.41 7.92 -26.89
CA LEU A 547 9.62 6.69 -26.95
C LEU A 547 10.29 5.58 -27.76
N ILE A 548 11.29 5.84 -28.59
CA ILE A 548 12.06 4.77 -29.24
C ILE A 548 13.14 4.27 -28.28
N LEU A 549 13.91 5.20 -27.71
CA LEU A 549 15.13 4.90 -26.95
C LEU A 549 14.87 4.32 -25.56
N TYR A 550 13.77 4.71 -24.92
CA TYR A 550 13.52 4.37 -23.52
C TYR A 550 12.33 3.42 -23.37
N PRO A 551 12.53 2.24 -22.73
CA PRO A 551 11.43 1.33 -22.40
C PRO A 551 10.56 1.84 -21.25
N VAL A 552 11.15 2.62 -20.33
CA VAL A 552 10.46 3.14 -19.14
C VAL A 552 10.50 4.67 -19.13
N ILE A 553 9.37 5.30 -18.87
CA ILE A 553 9.22 6.75 -18.80
C ILE A 553 8.57 7.13 -17.47
N VAL A 554 9.28 7.91 -16.67
CA VAL A 554 8.75 8.58 -15.49
C VAL A 554 8.48 10.04 -15.86
N ALA A 555 7.22 10.46 -15.80
CA ALA A 555 6.83 11.79 -16.29
C ALA A 555 5.84 12.48 -15.36
N SER A 556 6.01 13.80 -15.18
CA SER A 556 5.05 14.64 -14.48
C SER A 556 3.91 15.12 -15.39
N SER A 557 2.67 15.25 -14.93
CA SER A 557 2.19 15.15 -13.54
C SER A 557 1.78 13.73 -13.13
N GLY A 558 1.61 13.54 -11.82
CA GLY A 558 1.16 12.27 -11.23
C GLY A 558 -0.28 11.88 -11.56
N MET A 559 -1.11 12.85 -11.95
CA MET A 559 -2.56 12.64 -12.16
C MET A 559 -2.98 12.53 -13.64
N LEU A 560 -2.03 12.52 -14.59
CA LEU A 560 -2.34 12.43 -16.03
C LEU A 560 -3.36 13.48 -16.54
N LYS A 561 -3.34 14.70 -15.98
CA LYS A 561 -4.21 15.79 -16.45
C LYS A 561 -3.82 16.23 -17.88
N ARG A 562 -4.80 16.59 -18.70
CA ARG A 562 -4.56 17.09 -20.08
C ARG A 562 -3.59 18.26 -20.06
N GLY A 563 -2.69 18.31 -21.05
CA GLY A 563 -1.66 19.36 -21.16
C GLY A 563 -0.41 19.14 -20.30
N THR A 564 -0.37 18.11 -19.43
CA THR A 564 0.83 17.77 -18.65
C THR A 564 1.78 16.86 -19.45
N THR A 565 3.06 16.80 -19.08
CA THR A 565 4.06 16.00 -19.82
C THR A 565 3.71 14.50 -19.83
N SER A 566 3.23 13.94 -18.72
CA SER A 566 2.80 12.54 -18.62
C SER A 566 1.63 12.24 -19.57
N TYR A 567 0.66 13.16 -19.68
CA TYR A 567 -0.43 13.03 -20.66
C TYR A 567 0.06 13.08 -22.11
N HIS A 568 1.02 13.95 -22.42
CA HIS A 568 1.61 13.99 -23.78
C HIS A 568 2.29 12.66 -24.15
N TYR A 569 2.98 12.00 -23.21
CA TYR A 569 3.53 10.67 -23.45
C TYR A 569 2.44 9.62 -23.62
N LEU A 570 1.39 9.66 -22.80
CA LEU A 570 0.22 8.79 -22.91
C LEU A 570 -0.43 8.87 -24.30
N GLU A 571 -0.70 10.08 -24.80
CA GLU A 571 -1.32 10.29 -26.12
C GLU A 571 -0.51 9.69 -27.27
N LYS A 572 0.83 9.73 -27.15
CA LYS A 572 1.73 9.16 -28.15
C LYS A 572 1.81 7.64 -28.05
N LEU A 573 1.82 7.09 -26.83
CA LEU A 573 1.79 5.66 -26.59
C LEU A 573 0.51 5.01 -27.13
N LEU A 574 -0.65 5.66 -26.92
CA LEU A 574 -1.95 5.21 -27.46
C LEU A 574 -1.95 5.05 -29.00
N LYS A 575 -1.04 5.72 -29.72
CA LYS A 575 -0.89 5.65 -31.18
C LYS A 575 0.11 4.60 -31.66
N ARG A 576 0.97 4.06 -30.80
CA ARG A 576 2.12 3.21 -31.19
C ARG A 576 1.94 1.71 -30.92
N GLY A 577 1.05 1.32 -30.02
CA GLY A 577 0.81 -0.09 -29.71
C GLY A 577 0.38 -0.31 -28.27
N LYS A 578 0.58 -1.53 -27.78
CA LYS A 578 0.32 -1.87 -26.37
C LYS A 578 1.41 -1.33 -25.45
N PHE A 579 1.00 -0.81 -24.31
CA PHE A 579 1.88 -0.29 -23.27
C PHE A 579 1.21 -0.42 -21.90
N ALA A 580 2.00 -0.32 -20.84
CA ALA A 580 1.52 -0.32 -19.47
C ALA A 580 1.58 1.10 -18.87
N VAL A 581 0.56 1.44 -18.09
CA VAL A 581 0.62 2.54 -17.12
C VAL A 581 0.63 1.92 -15.74
N ILE A 582 1.65 2.22 -14.94
CA ILE A 582 1.69 1.81 -13.54
C ILE A 582 1.36 3.04 -12.69
N GLN A 583 0.16 3.06 -12.14
CA GLN A 583 -0.27 4.06 -11.18
C GLN A 583 0.39 3.79 -9.83
N THR A 584 1.25 4.71 -9.38
CA THR A 584 2.03 4.49 -8.15
C THR A 584 1.39 5.08 -6.88
N GLY A 585 0.36 5.92 -6.98
CA GLY A 585 -0.24 6.59 -5.82
C GLY A 585 -1.65 7.08 -6.08
N TYR A 586 -2.15 7.94 -5.19
CA TYR A 586 -3.46 8.54 -5.34
C TYR A 586 -3.60 9.27 -6.68
N MET A 587 -4.70 9.01 -7.36
CA MET A 587 -5.08 9.66 -8.61
C MET A 587 -6.59 9.81 -8.55
N GLU A 588 -7.05 11.06 -8.56
CA GLU A 588 -8.47 11.37 -8.60
C GLU A 588 -9.09 10.82 -9.89
N GLU A 589 -10.18 10.08 -9.77
CA GLU A 589 -10.92 9.57 -10.93
C GLU A 589 -11.85 10.65 -11.48
N ASP A 590 -11.45 11.23 -12.60
CA ASP A 590 -12.28 12.12 -13.41
C ASP A 590 -12.77 11.42 -14.70
N GLU A 591 -13.57 12.12 -15.51
CA GLU A 591 -14.03 11.61 -16.80
C GLU A 591 -12.88 11.26 -17.76
N ASN A 592 -11.75 11.97 -17.67
CA ASN A 592 -10.59 11.74 -18.52
C ASN A 592 -9.85 10.46 -18.13
N ILE A 593 -9.61 10.22 -16.84
CA ILE A 593 -9.06 8.96 -16.32
C ILE A 593 -10.01 7.80 -16.63
N SER A 594 -11.31 7.98 -16.43
CA SER A 594 -12.32 6.97 -16.77
C SER A 594 -12.28 6.61 -18.26
N PHE A 595 -12.18 7.63 -19.14
CA PHE A 595 -12.02 7.43 -20.57
C PHE A 595 -10.70 6.73 -20.94
N ILE A 596 -9.59 7.09 -20.29
CA ILE A 596 -8.29 6.41 -20.49
C ILE A 596 -8.39 4.94 -20.07
N LYS A 597 -8.99 4.67 -18.92
CA LYS A 597 -9.20 3.31 -18.41
C LYS A 597 -10.14 2.49 -19.32
N ALA A 598 -11.00 3.11 -20.13
CA ALA A 598 -11.76 2.41 -21.15
C ALA A 598 -10.89 1.79 -22.28
N PHE A 599 -9.64 2.22 -22.43
CA PHE A 599 -8.65 1.57 -23.32
C PHE A 599 -7.92 0.40 -22.68
N ASN A 600 -8.19 0.13 -21.39
CA ASN A 600 -7.63 -1.02 -20.70
C ASN A 600 -7.99 -2.30 -21.47
N ASP A 601 -7.07 -3.26 -21.52
CA ASP A 601 -7.14 -4.51 -22.28
C ASP A 601 -7.03 -4.37 -23.82
N TYR A 602 -7.40 -3.23 -24.42
CA TYR A 602 -7.26 -3.03 -25.88
C TYR A 602 -5.86 -2.54 -26.29
N ARG A 603 -5.39 -1.42 -25.71
CA ARG A 603 -4.07 -0.82 -26.00
C ARG A 603 -3.28 -0.46 -24.74
N LEU A 604 -3.95 -0.43 -23.60
CA LEU A 604 -3.39 -0.03 -22.33
C LEU A 604 -3.54 -1.18 -21.34
N VAL A 605 -2.51 -1.41 -20.54
CA VAL A 605 -2.64 -2.22 -19.33
C VAL A 605 -2.44 -1.30 -18.14
N TRP A 606 -3.51 -1.10 -17.37
CA TRP A 606 -3.47 -0.27 -16.17
C TRP A 606 -3.15 -1.13 -14.95
N LEU A 607 -1.98 -0.89 -14.36
CA LEU A 607 -1.53 -1.57 -13.14
C LEU A 607 -1.49 -0.55 -11.98
N LYS A 608 -1.71 -1.01 -10.75
CA LYS A 608 -1.67 -0.17 -9.54
C LYS A 608 -0.66 -0.77 -8.55
N VAL A 609 0.30 0.04 -8.10
CA VAL A 609 1.28 -0.33 -7.07
C VAL A 609 1.41 0.84 -6.11
N ASN A 610 1.00 0.71 -4.85
CA ASN A 610 0.95 1.86 -3.96
C ASN A 610 2.33 2.15 -3.33
N LEU A 611 3.00 3.21 -3.77
CA LEU A 611 4.23 3.73 -3.18
C LEU A 611 4.00 5.04 -2.41
N SER A 612 2.78 5.25 -1.90
CA SER A 612 2.38 6.54 -1.37
C SER A 612 3.23 7.02 -0.22
N ALA A 613 3.56 8.31 -0.28
CA ALA A 613 4.24 9.02 0.78
C ALA A 613 3.26 9.50 1.87
N HIS A 614 1.99 9.09 1.79
CA HIS A 614 1.00 9.30 2.83
C HIS A 614 0.91 8.05 3.70
N ALA A 615 0.48 8.22 4.94
CA ALA A 615 0.15 7.14 5.84
C ALA A 615 -1.04 6.34 5.27
N GLY A 616 -0.87 5.02 5.18
CA GLY A 616 -1.97 4.11 4.83
C GLY A 616 -3.01 4.04 5.94
N TYR A 617 -4.16 3.43 5.68
CA TYR A 617 -5.25 3.31 6.64
C TYR A 617 -4.79 2.73 8.00
N GLU A 618 -3.97 1.68 7.98
CA GLU A 618 -3.40 1.07 9.17
C GLU A 618 -2.46 2.03 9.93
N ASP A 619 -1.67 2.83 9.21
CA ASP A 619 -0.77 3.83 9.80
C ASP A 619 -1.56 4.99 10.45
N LEU A 620 -2.66 5.41 9.81
CA LEU A 620 -3.59 6.41 10.36
C LEU A 620 -4.23 5.92 11.66
N LEU A 621 -4.58 4.63 11.74
CA LEU A 621 -5.07 4.04 12.99
C LEU A 621 -3.94 3.88 14.03
N HIS A 622 -2.72 3.58 13.58
CA HIS A 622 -1.58 3.37 14.47
C HIS A 622 -1.20 4.66 15.20
N ILE A 623 -1.19 5.80 14.51
CA ILE A 623 -0.92 7.09 15.16
C ILE A 623 -1.97 7.43 16.24
N LEU A 624 -3.26 7.11 16.00
CA LEU A 624 -4.32 7.29 16.98
C LEU A 624 -4.17 6.37 18.20
N GLU A 625 -3.85 5.09 17.97
CA GLU A 625 -3.61 4.13 19.06
C GLU A 625 -2.37 4.51 19.89
N PHE A 626 -1.32 5.00 19.23
CA PHE A 626 -0.04 5.32 19.84
C PHE A 626 -0.07 6.63 20.63
N LEU A 627 -0.63 7.71 20.05
CA LEU A 627 -0.68 9.03 20.68
C LEU A 627 -1.84 9.20 21.66
N GLN A 628 -2.91 8.41 21.51
CA GLN A 628 -4.11 8.46 22.35
C GLN A 628 -4.65 9.88 22.56
N PRO A 629 -4.88 10.65 21.48
CA PRO A 629 -5.32 12.03 21.62
C PRO A 629 -6.73 12.11 22.22
N GLU A 630 -7.01 13.14 23.02
CA GLU A 630 -8.37 13.38 23.54
C GLU A 630 -9.34 13.65 22.38
N LYS A 631 -8.90 14.43 21.39
CA LYS A 631 -9.68 14.83 20.21
C LYS A 631 -8.85 14.64 18.94
N ALA A 632 -9.48 14.12 17.89
CA ALA A 632 -8.89 14.01 16.55
C ALA A 632 -9.76 14.77 15.54
N VAL A 633 -9.15 15.68 14.79
CA VAL A 633 -9.77 16.42 13.68
C VAL A 633 -9.24 15.84 12.38
N MET A 634 -10.13 15.20 11.64
CA MET A 634 -9.83 14.62 10.33
C MET A 634 -9.87 15.70 9.26
N VAL A 635 -8.78 15.84 8.52
CA VAL A 635 -8.62 16.78 7.42
C VAL A 635 -7.97 16.10 6.22
N HIS A 636 -7.78 16.83 5.12
CA HIS A 636 -7.07 16.38 3.91
C HIS A 636 -7.48 14.96 3.47
N GLY A 637 -8.78 14.76 3.24
CA GLY A 637 -9.39 13.47 2.93
C GLY A 637 -10.86 13.38 3.33
N GLY A 638 -11.48 12.24 3.03
CA GLY A 638 -12.91 11.97 3.27
C GLY A 638 -13.26 11.55 4.70
N GLY A 639 -12.30 11.60 5.63
CA GLY A 639 -12.44 11.04 6.98
C GLY A 639 -11.92 9.61 7.08
N LEU A 640 -12.03 9.02 8.28
CA LEU A 640 -11.50 7.71 8.61
C LEU A 640 -12.63 6.69 8.71
N GLU A 641 -12.65 5.72 7.81
CA GLU A 641 -13.69 4.71 7.70
C GLU A 641 -13.89 3.97 9.03
N GLY A 642 -15.12 4.07 9.55
CA GLY A 642 -15.52 3.47 10.82
C GLY A 642 -15.28 4.33 12.07
N PHE A 643 -14.97 5.62 11.96
CA PHE A 643 -14.76 6.53 13.10
C PHE A 643 -15.64 7.78 13.05
#